data_AF-A0A9P1CQU1-F1
#
_entry.id   AF-A0A9P1CQU1-F1
#
_cell.length_a   1.000
_cell.length_b   1.000
_cell.length_c   1.000
_cell.angle_alpha   90.00
_cell.angle_beta   90.00
_cell.angle_gamma   90.00
#
_symmetry.space_group_name_H-M   'P 1'
#
loop_
_entity.id
_entity.type
_entity.pdbx_description
1 polymer ?
#
loop_
_entity_poly.entity_id
_entity_poly.type
_entity_poly.pdbx_seq_one_letter_code
_entity_poly.pdbx_strand_id
1 'polypeptide(L)'
;MVAMAVVVLAFGAVYQLVTIRRLSKQAKADEKQPLMQDLWCTGSVGRGPPAAAGRAHMAPSPRLQLRCLTSLLCVPILILRPQLSSLGWFQPPVGTAACPRPCQLPPSLSRRQRLAVTKTLNNQWQELPPPVVWDPLLPWRPDPSPVRWHRRRACHHQQRRQAWAGWPHRGMRIGEAQNPGPPLPSTPAGRERSPARQPQAQRVFCPVPACPCSDPARARGWATVATMKSHIDAHLAGSLQGDVPTARAAAVDAAIPMDTDGLQLPSLSAIQAAKTATIRHVPSAARHAWAQVLTRALAAAAHRNDDKAWRELCMLPKCVLCAPHRGGRQHRKATAAYTLDRLHRWQEGERLSLWESRTALKRGPGLLELEQRKALAIGLAREGFDRKACAALLSKGLCPPTAATAEALRALHPQQPPPTAVVMNDLPVAPEIAPEAVARCLRAFPPETAPGPSGLRVQHLKDANVAGGSDAFLSQLTAVVNLLAQGRAPEFLAPVLAGAGLVALPKPQGGVRPIAVGEILRRLTGKCLMGIVRNDAQSFFWPAQVGVAVPGGAEKAIHTVRAWHRRHQTSSDKVALKLDFANAFNTVRRDAVLSAIRDPFPALARWATWCYQRPTRLQFDEWIVESCAGVQQGDPLGPLLFAAALQPLAQDLRNAGLDIGVHYLDDGVLAGNIHAVSAALRLVEARAATIGLRLNLAKSELIAVGRLDIAALHCHFPDALLRAHADGSCRVARNFELLGAAIGEDSFIHSHTVERAAKAGDLLDALGELEDPQVGLRLLRACAGFARMLHSMRCNPAVPQTAALRMFDGMVRRSFGDFTGLHPNALQWKQAALGLGHGGLGLRSTSDHASAAFLASWASALQAGAALDATFCPNEAKSCPEVAAALACFNSKLEPEAHITLDDVLSSKQHAMSQRLDHAGWQEQLGHASVAGRATLLSEASVGGRAFLAAVPAGRTRLEPAAFISELRARLQIPDADADAWCPLCDGVMDIHNYHAGMCVAGGERTQRHYAVRDIVCAWAHRAGLRPERERPGLLLPQNPEDGHSARRRPADVFLPAFAGSPSALDFAITAPQRQETLAQASQKPLAAAAAYARHKEAHLQTAEACRAQGVCFVPMVAESTGAWDEGAMAVLKHVAQAVATQSGEDPATCFSLLLQELGVAIRYFRARAALRRRSEGVAR
;
A
#
# COMPACT_ATOMS: atom_id res chain seq x y z
N MET A 1 -11.29 17.08 -42.36
CA MET A 1 -11.81 15.71 -42.09
C MET A 1 -11.15 14.62 -42.94
N VAL A 2 -11.02 14.76 -44.27
CA VAL A 2 -10.43 13.70 -45.13
C VAL A 2 -9.02 13.24 -44.68
N ALA A 3 -8.15 14.15 -44.21
CA ALA A 3 -6.83 13.79 -43.69
C ALA A 3 -6.87 12.85 -42.46
N MET A 4 -7.93 12.88 -41.64
CA MET A 4 -8.08 11.90 -40.54
C MET A 4 -8.51 10.52 -41.04
N ALA A 5 -9.30 10.43 -42.12
CA ALA A 5 -9.71 9.15 -42.69
C ALA A 5 -8.52 8.36 -43.24
N VAL A 6 -7.57 9.05 -43.89
CA VAL A 6 -6.34 8.42 -44.43
C VAL A 6 -5.45 7.86 -43.32
N VAL A 7 -5.31 8.57 -42.19
CA VAL A 7 -4.53 8.06 -41.03
C VAL A 7 -5.21 6.85 -40.38
N VAL A 8 -6.54 6.85 -40.25
CA VAL A 8 -7.29 5.71 -39.69
C VAL A 8 -7.17 4.46 -40.58
N LEU A 9 -7.24 4.61 -41.91
CA LEU A 9 -7.07 3.50 -42.85
C LEU A 9 -5.63 2.96 -42.87
N ALA A 10 -4.61 3.82 -42.76
CA ALA A 10 -3.21 3.40 -42.66
C ALA A 10 -2.93 2.57 -41.40
N PHE A 11 -3.50 2.95 -40.25
CA PHE A 11 -3.39 2.15 -39.02
C PHE A 11 -4.12 0.79 -39.12
N GLY A 12 -5.25 0.72 -39.83
CA GLY A 12 -5.97 -0.54 -40.08
C GLY A 12 -5.16 -1.56 -40.89
N ALA A 13 -4.43 -1.10 -41.91
CA ALA A 13 -3.59 -1.98 -42.74
C ALA A 13 -2.39 -2.56 -41.97
N VAL A 14 -1.76 -1.77 -41.08
CA VAL A 14 -0.66 -2.24 -40.21
C VAL A 14 -1.18 -3.27 -39.20
N TYR A 15 -2.38 -3.07 -38.66
CA TYR A 15 -3.03 -4.00 -37.72
C TYR A 15 -3.28 -5.39 -38.36
N GLN A 16 -3.75 -5.43 -39.61
CA GLN A 16 -3.92 -6.67 -40.38
C GLN A 16 -2.57 -7.41 -40.58
N LEU A 17 -1.53 -6.71 -41.05
CA LEU A 17 -0.22 -7.31 -41.31
C LEU A 17 0.49 -7.86 -40.07
N VAL A 18 0.36 -7.20 -38.91
CA VAL A 18 0.90 -7.68 -37.64
C VAL A 18 0.13 -8.90 -37.12
N THR A 19 -1.20 -8.92 -37.30
CA THR A 19 -2.05 -10.05 -36.89
C THR A 19 -1.75 -11.30 -37.72
N ILE A 20 -1.62 -11.17 -39.05
CA ILE A 20 -1.26 -12.29 -39.95
C ILE A 20 0.13 -12.84 -39.60
N ARG A 21 1.12 -11.98 -39.28
CA ARG A 21 2.45 -12.43 -38.82
C ARG A 21 2.46 -13.12 -37.45
N ARG A 22 1.50 -12.84 -36.56
CA ARG A 22 1.35 -13.56 -35.28
C ARG A 22 0.67 -14.91 -35.48
N LEU A 23 -0.43 -14.96 -36.24
CA LEU A 23 -1.12 -16.22 -36.56
C LEU A 23 -0.20 -17.21 -37.31
N SER A 24 0.63 -16.72 -38.23
CA SER A 24 1.66 -17.51 -38.93
C SER A 24 2.75 -18.10 -38.01
N LYS A 25 3.01 -17.50 -36.84
CA LYS A 25 3.92 -18.06 -35.84
C LYS A 25 3.23 -19.03 -34.89
N GLN A 26 1.94 -18.83 -34.61
CA GLN A 26 1.16 -19.69 -33.73
C GLN A 26 0.83 -21.02 -34.41
N ALA A 27 0.48 -21.01 -35.70
CA ALA A 27 0.28 -22.20 -36.53
C ALA A 27 1.54 -23.05 -36.78
N LYS A 28 2.73 -22.64 -36.30
CA LYS A 28 3.98 -23.41 -36.36
C LYS A 28 4.41 -23.98 -35.00
N ALA A 29 3.57 -23.87 -33.96
CA ALA A 29 3.84 -24.39 -32.62
C ALA A 29 3.06 -25.67 -32.28
N ASP A 30 1.96 -25.97 -32.98
CA ASP A 30 1.06 -27.09 -32.65
C ASP A 30 1.38 -28.42 -33.36
N GLU A 31 2.40 -28.47 -34.24
CA GLU A 31 2.97 -29.74 -34.74
C GLU A 31 4.23 -30.14 -33.95
N LYS A 32 4.02 -30.78 -32.79
CA LYS A 32 4.89 -31.83 -32.19
C LYS A 32 4.38 -32.29 -30.82
N GLN A 33 3.62 -33.38 -30.80
CA GLN A 33 3.54 -34.27 -29.63
C GLN A 33 4.55 -35.42 -29.82
N PRO A 34 5.33 -35.80 -28.78
CA PRO A 34 6.13 -37.01 -28.81
C PRO A 34 5.36 -38.18 -28.16
N LEU A 35 5.26 -39.29 -28.87
CA LEU A 35 4.90 -40.59 -28.30
C LEU A 35 6.19 -41.41 -28.14
N MET A 36 6.50 -41.81 -26.90
CA MET A 36 7.57 -42.77 -26.62
C MET A 36 7.04 -44.19 -26.84
N GLN A 37 7.77 -45.00 -27.61
CA GLN A 37 7.90 -46.43 -27.36
C GLN A 37 9.20 -46.97 -27.96
N ASP A 38 9.65 -48.10 -27.42
CA ASP A 38 11.01 -48.61 -27.54
C ASP A 38 11.39 -49.10 -28.95
N LEU A 39 12.67 -48.93 -29.30
CA LEU A 39 13.52 -50.01 -29.80
C LEU A 39 15.00 -49.58 -29.92
N TRP A 40 15.91 -50.43 -29.44
CA TRP A 40 17.34 -50.29 -29.66
C TRP A 40 17.71 -50.75 -31.09
N CYS A 41 18.62 -50.03 -31.76
CA CYS A 41 19.92 -50.56 -32.26
C CYS A 41 20.67 -49.54 -33.14
N THR A 42 22.01 -49.64 -33.12
CA THR A 42 22.99 -49.35 -34.21
C THR A 42 22.66 -48.28 -35.28
N GLY A 43 23.51 -47.28 -35.57
CA GLY A 43 24.87 -47.02 -35.11
C GLY A 43 25.59 -45.95 -35.95
N SER A 44 26.81 -45.64 -35.48
CA SER A 44 28.03 -45.32 -36.26
C SER A 44 28.12 -44.11 -37.21
N VAL A 45 29.02 -43.18 -36.83
CA VAL A 45 30.02 -42.48 -37.67
C VAL A 45 29.49 -41.51 -38.76
N GLY A 46 29.99 -40.27 -38.90
CA GLY A 46 31.01 -39.52 -38.16
C GLY A 46 31.77 -38.53 -39.06
N ARG A 47 32.55 -37.60 -38.45
CA ARG A 47 33.42 -36.60 -39.12
C ARG A 47 32.65 -35.56 -39.97
N GLY A 48 33.10 -34.33 -40.18
CA GLY A 48 34.34 -33.62 -39.84
C GLY A 48 34.34 -32.27 -40.60
N PRO A 49 35.18 -31.27 -40.23
CA PRO A 49 35.03 -29.85 -40.63
C PRO A 49 36.13 -29.47 -41.68
N PRO A 50 36.69 -28.23 -41.81
CA PRO A 50 36.37 -26.87 -41.30
C PRO A 50 36.56 -25.71 -42.34
N ALA A 51 36.66 -24.45 -41.83
CA ALA A 51 37.43 -23.29 -42.37
C ALA A 51 36.82 -22.45 -43.55
N ALA A 52 37.18 -21.17 -43.78
CA ALA A 52 37.71 -20.06 -42.94
C ALA A 52 37.74 -18.71 -43.71
N ALA A 53 37.78 -17.57 -42.99
CA ALA A 53 38.16 -16.19 -43.45
C ALA A 53 37.35 -15.50 -44.59
N GLY A 54 37.29 -14.16 -44.75
CA GLY A 54 37.65 -13.02 -43.87
C GLY A 54 37.87 -11.69 -44.65
N ARG A 55 37.55 -10.52 -44.05
CA ARG A 55 37.98 -9.12 -44.42
C ARG A 55 37.62 -8.58 -45.84
N ALA A 56 37.49 -7.28 -46.14
CA ALA A 56 37.36 -6.02 -45.37
C ALA A 56 36.87 -4.83 -46.25
N HIS A 57 36.37 -3.77 -45.59
CA HIS A 57 36.40 -2.32 -45.92
C HIS A 57 35.88 -1.66 -47.23
N MET A 58 35.43 -0.41 -46.99
CA MET A 58 35.30 0.80 -47.84
C MET A 58 33.97 1.14 -48.54
N ALA A 59 33.65 2.44 -48.46
CA ALA A 59 32.55 3.16 -49.11
C ALA A 59 33.12 3.93 -50.35
N PRO A 60 32.34 4.59 -51.24
CA PRO A 60 31.42 5.69 -50.91
C PRO A 60 30.10 5.74 -51.73
N SER A 61 29.39 6.87 -51.63
CA SER A 61 28.16 7.25 -52.34
C SER A 61 28.45 7.80 -53.78
N PRO A 62 27.50 8.20 -54.68
CA PRO A 62 26.33 9.08 -54.43
C PRO A 62 25.03 8.78 -55.23
N ARG A 63 24.12 9.77 -55.28
CA ARG A 63 22.70 9.75 -55.72
C ARG A 63 22.47 9.78 -57.25
N LEU A 64 21.28 9.33 -57.70
CA LEU A 64 20.55 9.94 -58.83
C LEU A 64 19.03 9.65 -58.78
N GLN A 65 18.25 10.34 -59.62
CA GLN A 65 16.79 10.53 -59.50
C GLN A 65 15.99 10.15 -60.79
N LEU A 66 14.76 9.67 -60.58
CA LEU A 66 13.51 9.88 -61.36
C LEU A 66 13.24 9.25 -62.76
N ARG A 67 12.04 8.62 -62.82
CA ARG A 67 10.91 8.72 -63.82
C ARG A 67 10.82 7.86 -65.09
N CYS A 68 9.63 7.26 -65.25
CA CYS A 68 8.68 7.30 -66.40
C CYS A 68 7.27 6.91 -65.86
N LEU A 69 6.18 7.68 -66.04
CA LEU A 69 5.15 7.69 -67.13
C LEU A 69 4.16 6.49 -67.07
N THR A 70 2.84 6.55 -67.36
CA THR A 70 1.96 7.46 -68.17
C THR A 70 0.55 7.63 -67.51
N SER A 71 -0.06 8.83 -67.47
CA SER A 71 -1.24 9.32 -68.27
C SER A 71 -2.61 8.64 -67.96
N LEU A 72 -3.80 9.26 -67.93
CA LEU A 72 -4.34 10.43 -68.68
C LEU A 72 -5.06 11.58 -67.87
N LEU A 73 -6.40 11.80 -68.00
CA LEU A 73 -7.09 13.11 -68.13
C LEU A 73 -8.45 13.20 -67.35
N CYS A 74 -9.24 14.30 -67.18
CA CYS A 74 -9.27 15.73 -67.59
C CYS A 74 -10.13 16.54 -66.53
N VAL A 75 -9.85 17.80 -66.11
CA VAL A 75 -10.24 19.16 -66.61
C VAL A 75 -11.73 19.60 -66.36
N PRO A 76 -12.05 20.80 -65.79
CA PRO A 76 -11.36 21.66 -64.79
C PRO A 76 -12.34 22.33 -63.74
N ILE A 77 -11.87 23.38 -63.04
CA ILE A 77 -12.59 24.20 -62.02
C ILE A 77 -12.88 25.62 -62.55
N LEU A 78 -13.97 26.31 -62.11
CA LEU A 78 -14.01 27.79 -62.08
C LEU A 78 -14.97 28.42 -61.01
N ILE A 79 -14.35 29.23 -60.14
CA ILE A 79 -14.76 30.35 -59.26
C ILE A 79 -16.23 30.83 -59.20
N LEU A 80 -16.78 31.07 -57.99
CA LEU A 80 -17.41 32.36 -57.55
C LEU A 80 -17.81 32.42 -56.03
N ARG A 81 -17.88 33.65 -55.52
CA ARG A 81 -18.40 34.19 -54.21
C ARG A 81 -19.20 35.48 -54.59
N PRO A 82 -20.00 36.16 -53.73
CA PRO A 82 -20.57 35.86 -52.41
C PRO A 82 -22.10 36.22 -52.37
N GLN A 83 -22.62 36.81 -51.26
CA GLN A 83 -23.96 37.43 -51.03
C GLN A 83 -25.16 36.49 -50.75
N LEU A 84 -26.25 36.88 -50.06
CA LEU A 84 -26.52 37.83 -48.93
C LEU A 84 -27.96 37.59 -48.41
N SER A 85 -28.26 37.92 -47.15
CA SER A 85 -29.63 38.12 -46.58
C SER A 85 -30.59 36.90 -46.57
N SER A 86 -31.66 36.80 -45.77
CA SER A 86 -32.38 37.83 -44.98
C SER A 86 -33.10 37.25 -43.74
N LEU A 87 -33.24 38.07 -42.68
CA LEU A 87 -34.41 38.23 -41.78
C LEU A 87 -35.11 36.99 -41.17
N GLY A 88 -35.41 36.92 -39.86
CA GLY A 88 -35.11 37.84 -38.76
C GLY A 88 -36.05 37.68 -37.54
N TRP A 89 -35.69 38.35 -36.43
CA TRP A 89 -36.51 38.84 -35.28
C TRP A 89 -37.52 37.87 -34.61
N PHE A 90 -37.48 37.66 -33.29
CA PHE A 90 -37.90 38.66 -32.30
C PHE A 90 -37.18 38.52 -30.93
N GLN A 91 -37.02 39.66 -30.23
CA GLN A 91 -36.75 39.73 -28.78
C GLN A 91 -38.08 40.05 -28.00
N PRO A 92 -38.07 40.68 -26.80
CA PRO A 92 -38.35 40.08 -25.48
C PRO A 92 -39.71 40.60 -24.91
N PRO A 93 -40.06 40.51 -23.59
CA PRO A 93 -39.43 41.25 -22.45
C PRO A 93 -39.10 40.32 -21.25
N VAL A 94 -38.29 40.61 -20.22
CA VAL A 94 -38.06 41.77 -19.30
C VAL A 94 -39.08 41.89 -18.14
N GLY A 95 -38.57 41.81 -16.90
CA GLY A 95 -39.23 42.22 -15.63
C GLY A 95 -40.19 41.20 -15.00
N THR A 96 -40.43 41.16 -13.68
CA THR A 96 -39.81 41.85 -12.52
C THR A 96 -40.17 41.07 -11.22
N ALA A 97 -39.57 41.42 -10.08
CA ALA A 97 -39.72 40.72 -8.80
C ALA A 97 -41.15 40.68 -8.22
N ALA A 98 -41.50 39.59 -7.52
CA ALA A 98 -42.08 39.59 -6.15
C ALA A 98 -42.38 38.15 -5.65
N CYS A 99 -42.22 37.93 -4.35
CA CYS A 99 -42.79 36.76 -3.65
C CYS A 99 -44.06 37.20 -2.91
N PRO A 100 -45.14 36.39 -2.91
CA PRO A 100 -45.86 36.21 -1.65
C PRO A 100 -46.22 34.74 -1.33
N ARG A 101 -46.81 34.61 -0.14
CA ARG A 101 -47.06 33.40 0.68
C ARG A 101 -48.40 32.68 0.31
N PRO A 102 -48.81 31.58 1.01
CA PRO A 102 -49.45 30.42 0.36
C PRO A 102 -50.99 30.34 0.47
N CYS A 103 -51.52 29.15 0.12
CA CYS A 103 -52.91 28.64 0.19
C CYS A 103 -53.70 28.83 -1.14
N GLN A 104 -54.63 27.95 -1.58
CA GLN A 104 -55.40 26.87 -0.91
C GLN A 104 -55.56 25.61 -1.79
N LEU A 105 -55.94 24.47 -1.19
CA LEU A 105 -56.42 23.26 -1.90
C LEU A 105 -57.90 23.39 -2.31
N PRO A 106 -58.34 22.81 -3.45
CA PRO A 106 -59.71 22.95 -3.95
C PRO A 106 -60.78 22.17 -3.14
N PRO A 107 -62.06 22.60 -3.19
CA PRO A 107 -63.09 22.16 -2.25
C PRO A 107 -63.91 20.94 -2.75
N SER A 108 -63.44 19.72 -2.51
CA SER A 108 -64.25 18.51 -2.80
C SER A 108 -64.02 17.30 -1.86
N LEU A 109 -63.60 17.53 -0.62
CA LEU A 109 -63.41 16.46 0.39
C LEU A 109 -64.42 16.55 1.54
N SER A 110 -65.17 15.45 1.73
CA SER A 110 -66.14 15.27 2.82
C SER A 110 -65.49 15.20 4.20
N ARG A 111 -66.27 15.39 5.27
CA ARG A 111 -65.78 15.35 6.66
C ARG A 111 -65.12 14.01 7.02
N ARG A 112 -65.60 12.89 6.47
CA ARG A 112 -64.97 11.55 6.62
C ARG A 112 -63.65 11.44 5.86
N GLN A 113 -63.56 11.97 4.64
CA GLN A 113 -62.30 11.98 3.87
C GLN A 113 -61.25 12.89 4.51
N ARG A 114 -61.64 14.05 5.05
CA ARG A 114 -60.71 14.90 5.83
C ARG A 114 -60.20 14.16 7.06
N LEU A 115 -61.08 13.48 7.82
CA LEU A 115 -60.65 12.67 8.96
C LEU A 115 -59.68 11.55 8.55
N ALA A 116 -59.93 10.88 7.41
CA ALA A 116 -59.04 9.85 6.88
C ALA A 116 -57.66 10.41 6.49
N VAL A 117 -57.61 11.56 5.79
CA VAL A 117 -56.35 12.22 5.40
C VAL A 117 -55.58 12.70 6.65
N THR A 118 -56.24 13.32 7.64
CA THR A 118 -55.58 13.74 8.88
C THR A 118 -55.09 12.54 9.70
N LYS A 119 -55.82 11.42 9.72
CA LYS A 119 -55.39 10.19 10.41
C LYS A 119 -54.24 9.48 9.69
N THR A 120 -54.20 9.54 8.36
CA THR A 120 -53.10 9.00 7.54
C THR A 120 -51.83 9.84 7.70
N LEU A 121 -51.95 11.17 7.70
CA LEU A 121 -50.81 12.08 7.92
C LEU A 121 -50.23 11.99 9.34
N ASN A 122 -51.07 11.89 10.38
CA ASN A 122 -50.57 11.71 11.75
C ASN A 122 -49.94 10.32 11.97
N ASN A 123 -50.48 9.26 11.35
CA ASN A 123 -49.89 7.91 11.48
C ASN A 123 -48.55 7.77 10.73
N GLN A 124 -48.29 8.55 9.68
CA GLN A 124 -47.00 8.55 8.98
C GLN A 124 -45.86 9.28 9.71
N TRP A 125 -46.15 9.97 10.82
CA TRP A 125 -45.15 10.74 11.60
C TRP A 125 -44.77 10.11 12.96
N GLN A 126 -45.22 8.88 13.26
CA GLN A 126 -44.87 8.18 14.52
C GLN A 126 -44.17 6.82 14.35
N GLU A 127 -43.94 6.32 13.12
CA GLU A 127 -43.15 5.10 12.87
C GLU A 127 -42.03 5.31 11.85
N LEU A 128 -41.12 6.25 12.13
CA LEU A 128 -39.79 6.29 11.52
C LEU A 128 -38.72 6.03 12.58
N PRO A 129 -37.97 4.91 12.53
CA PRO A 129 -36.71 4.82 13.26
C PRO A 129 -35.73 5.87 12.69
N PRO A 130 -34.81 6.40 13.51
CA PRO A 130 -33.86 7.42 13.05
C PRO A 130 -33.02 6.89 11.87
N PRO A 131 -32.63 7.75 10.90
CA PRO A 131 -31.90 7.31 9.72
C PRO A 131 -30.55 6.70 10.13
N VAL A 132 -30.42 5.39 9.96
CA VAL A 132 -29.14 4.71 10.16
C VAL A 132 -28.22 5.10 9.01
N VAL A 133 -27.33 6.05 9.28
CA VAL A 133 -26.27 6.46 8.34
C VAL A 133 -25.25 5.31 8.23
N TRP A 134 -25.47 4.44 7.25
CA TRP A 134 -24.49 3.41 6.87
C TRP A 134 -23.34 4.05 6.09
N ASP A 135 -22.27 4.42 6.81
CA ASP A 135 -21.02 4.94 6.25
C ASP A 135 -20.19 3.82 5.58
N PRO A 136 -20.04 3.80 4.24
CA PRO A 136 -19.32 2.77 3.54
C PRO A 136 -17.83 3.16 3.37
N LEU A 137 -17.07 2.95 4.45
CA LEU A 137 -15.59 2.95 4.52
C LEU A 137 -14.89 4.33 4.63
N LEU A 138 -15.00 4.96 5.80
CA LEU A 138 -13.98 5.92 6.27
C LEU A 138 -12.60 5.27 6.46
N PRO A 139 -11.49 5.91 6.03
CA PRO A 139 -10.17 5.62 6.58
C PRO A 139 -10.12 6.18 8.02
N TRP A 140 -10.12 5.28 9.00
CA TRP A 140 -10.14 5.61 10.44
C TRP A 140 -9.12 6.70 10.82
N ARG A 141 -9.63 7.81 11.35
CA ARG A 141 -8.90 8.76 12.19
C ARG A 141 -9.64 8.91 13.52
N PRO A 142 -8.94 8.95 14.67
CA PRO A 142 -9.55 9.37 15.92
C PRO A 142 -9.78 10.88 15.88
N ASP A 143 -11.01 11.31 16.14
CA ASP A 143 -11.35 12.72 16.36
C ASP A 143 -11.26 13.03 17.87
N PRO A 144 -10.60 14.12 18.30
CA PRO A 144 -10.43 14.42 19.73
C PRO A 144 -11.50 15.40 20.22
N SER A 145 -12.41 14.94 21.08
CA SER A 145 -13.24 15.85 21.89
C SER A 145 -13.47 15.29 23.31
N PRO A 146 -13.65 16.16 24.34
CA PRO A 146 -13.35 15.80 25.72
C PRO A 146 -14.59 15.35 26.51
N VAL A 147 -14.69 14.06 26.84
CA VAL A 147 -15.68 13.58 27.82
C VAL A 147 -15.17 13.86 29.24
N ARG A 148 -15.86 14.76 29.93
CA ARG A 148 -15.60 15.13 31.34
C ARG A 148 -15.93 13.96 32.26
N TRP A 149 -14.92 13.36 32.88
CA TRP A 149 -15.13 12.42 33.98
C TRP A 149 -15.48 13.17 35.27
N HIS A 150 -16.75 13.14 35.66
CA HIS A 150 -17.16 13.59 36.98
C HIS A 150 -16.56 12.69 38.06
N ARG A 151 -15.66 13.25 38.87
CA ARG A 151 -15.15 12.61 40.08
C ARG A 151 -16.30 12.40 41.06
N ARG A 152 -16.51 11.15 41.50
CA ARG A 152 -17.01 10.85 42.85
C ARG A 152 -16.10 9.80 43.50
N ARG A 153 -15.28 10.24 44.45
CA ARG A 153 -14.72 9.39 45.50
C ARG A 153 -15.58 9.60 46.75
N ALA A 154 -15.95 8.53 47.42
CA ALA A 154 -16.16 8.51 48.86
C ALA A 154 -15.86 7.09 49.35
N CYS A 155 -15.06 6.97 50.40
CA CYS A 155 -14.75 5.68 51.02
C CYS A 155 -15.89 5.31 51.98
N HIS A 156 -16.03 4.02 52.31
CA HIS A 156 -16.22 3.64 53.72
C HIS A 156 -15.53 2.31 54.03
N HIS A 157 -15.10 2.18 55.28
CA HIS A 157 -14.23 1.14 55.82
C HIS A 157 -15.03 -0.03 56.43
N GLN A 158 -14.34 -1.18 56.60
CA GLN A 158 -14.66 -2.26 57.57
C GLN A 158 -15.98 -3.05 57.32
N GLN A 159 -16.12 -4.35 57.62
CA GLN A 159 -15.32 -5.30 58.40
C GLN A 159 -15.65 -6.74 57.92
N ARG A 160 -14.67 -7.67 57.88
CA ARG A 160 -14.65 -8.97 58.62
C ARG A 160 -13.60 -9.95 58.07
N ARG A 161 -12.94 -10.65 58.99
CA ARG A 161 -12.03 -11.78 58.75
C ARG A 161 -12.77 -13.10 58.96
N GLN A 162 -12.36 -14.15 58.24
CA GLN A 162 -12.04 -15.51 58.72
C GLN A 162 -11.39 -16.24 57.53
N ALA A 163 -10.14 -16.71 57.64
CA ALA A 163 -9.76 -18.11 57.93
C ALA A 163 -10.35 -19.09 56.89
N TRP A 164 -9.58 -19.96 56.24
CA TRP A 164 -8.92 -21.14 56.84
C TRP A 164 -7.58 -21.50 56.17
N ALA A 165 -6.77 -22.32 56.88
CA ALA A 165 -5.59 -23.02 56.35
C ALA A 165 -5.82 -24.53 56.38
N GLY A 166 -5.10 -25.31 55.56
CA GLY A 166 -5.17 -26.79 55.60
C GLY A 166 -4.54 -27.51 54.41
N TRP A 167 -3.34 -28.05 54.61
CA TRP A 167 -2.65 -29.09 53.80
C TRP A 167 -3.23 -30.50 54.13
N PRO A 168 -2.93 -31.63 53.43
CA PRO A 168 -1.58 -32.07 52.99
C PRO A 168 -1.44 -33.00 51.74
N HIS A 169 -0.23 -33.57 51.58
CA HIS A 169 0.27 -34.49 50.52
C HIS A 169 0.21 -36.02 50.86
N ARG A 170 0.59 -36.86 49.86
CA ARG A 170 0.86 -38.35 49.82
C ARG A 170 -0.36 -39.19 49.38
N GLY A 171 -0.27 -40.34 48.68
CA GLY A 171 0.85 -41.08 48.02
C GLY A 171 0.45 -42.53 47.59
N MET A 172 1.27 -43.21 46.75
CA MET A 172 1.28 -44.68 46.38
C MET A 172 0.34 -45.32 45.31
N ARG A 173 0.92 -45.57 44.11
CA ARG A 173 1.16 -46.82 43.29
C ARG A 173 0.33 -48.15 43.33
N ILE A 174 0.23 -48.76 42.11
CA ILE A 174 0.30 -50.21 41.67
C ILE A 174 -1.00 -51.06 41.49
N GLY A 175 -1.03 -51.89 40.41
CA GLY A 175 -1.96 -53.00 40.07
C GLY A 175 -2.83 -52.72 38.82
N GLU A 176 -2.64 -53.27 37.60
CA GLU A 176 -2.63 -54.66 37.05
C GLU A 176 -3.99 -55.41 37.01
N ALA A 177 -4.55 -55.56 35.78
CA ALA A 177 -5.40 -56.65 35.25
C ALA A 177 -5.89 -56.24 33.84
N GLN A 178 -5.29 -56.72 32.74
CA GLN A 178 -5.61 -57.96 32.00
C GLN A 178 -6.96 -57.96 31.26
N ASN A 179 -6.87 -58.11 29.93
CA ASN A 179 -7.98 -58.32 29.00
C ASN A 179 -7.72 -59.67 28.29
N PRO A 180 -8.63 -60.65 28.27
CA PRO A 180 -8.42 -61.94 27.61
C PRO A 180 -8.62 -61.88 26.08
N GLY A 181 -7.97 -62.80 25.34
CA GLY A 181 -7.99 -62.90 23.87
C GLY A 181 -9.23 -63.63 23.28
N PRO A 182 -9.13 -64.53 22.26
CA PRO A 182 -7.93 -65.17 21.71
C PRO A 182 -7.95 -65.25 20.11
N PRO A 183 -7.42 -66.26 19.36
CA PRO A 183 -6.34 -66.00 18.39
C PRO A 183 -6.44 -66.69 16.98
N LEU A 184 -5.29 -66.79 16.28
CA LEU A 184 -4.90 -67.69 15.14
C LEU A 184 -5.07 -67.15 13.69
N PRO A 185 -4.30 -67.66 12.69
CA PRO A 185 -2.86 -67.98 12.73
C PRO A 185 -2.06 -67.41 11.50
N SER A 186 -0.74 -67.59 11.51
CA SER A 186 0.25 -66.99 10.60
C SER A 186 0.66 -67.80 9.36
N THR A 187 1.04 -67.14 8.25
CA THR A 187 2.36 -67.15 7.53
C THR A 187 2.23 -66.76 6.03
N PRO A 188 3.30 -66.45 5.26
CA PRO A 188 4.40 -65.50 5.52
C PRO A 188 4.82 -64.61 4.30
N ALA A 189 5.85 -63.76 4.53
CA ALA A 189 6.81 -63.17 3.55
C ALA A 189 6.40 -61.96 2.66
N GLY A 190 7.18 -60.86 2.73
CA GLY A 190 6.93 -59.66 1.89
C GLY A 190 7.84 -58.41 2.01
N ARG A 191 9.09 -58.51 2.50
CA ARG A 191 10.16 -57.45 2.46
C ARG A 191 9.75 -55.99 2.76
N GLU A 192 9.91 -55.55 4.02
CA GLU A 192 10.01 -54.11 4.34
C GLU A 192 11.46 -53.60 4.42
N ARG A 193 11.64 -52.30 4.12
CA ARG A 193 12.93 -51.59 4.17
C ARG A 193 13.24 -51.11 5.59
N SER A 194 14.49 -51.19 6.00
CA SER A 194 14.96 -50.72 7.32
C SER A 194 14.72 -49.21 7.53
N PRO A 195 14.27 -48.77 8.71
CA PRO A 195 14.21 -47.36 9.06
C PRO A 195 15.60 -46.79 9.38
N ALA A 196 15.87 -45.56 8.96
CA ALA A 196 17.15 -44.89 9.16
C ALA A 196 17.39 -44.51 10.64
N ARG A 197 18.63 -44.68 11.12
CA ARG A 197 19.07 -44.22 12.46
C ARG A 197 18.96 -42.69 12.58
N GLN A 198 18.38 -42.21 13.67
CA GLN A 198 18.53 -40.81 14.08
C GLN A 198 19.97 -40.53 14.58
N PRO A 199 20.54 -39.34 14.31
CA PRO A 199 21.83 -38.97 14.89
C PRO A 199 21.69 -38.69 16.39
N GLN A 200 22.54 -39.32 17.21
CA GLN A 200 22.61 -39.03 18.65
C GLN A 200 23.27 -37.66 18.87
N ALA A 201 22.68 -36.84 19.75
CA ALA A 201 23.27 -35.57 20.17
C ALA A 201 24.56 -35.80 20.98
N GLN A 202 25.60 -35.00 20.71
CA GLN A 202 26.83 -35.00 21.51
C GLN A 202 26.52 -34.68 22.99
N ARG A 203 27.09 -35.48 23.88
CA ARG A 203 27.04 -35.26 25.34
C ARG A 203 28.37 -34.74 25.84
N VAL A 204 28.32 -33.99 26.94
CA VAL A 204 29.51 -33.46 27.62
C VAL A 204 29.83 -34.27 28.88
N PHE A 205 31.12 -34.38 29.18
CA PHE A 205 31.67 -35.20 30.25
C PHE A 205 32.55 -34.34 31.17
N CYS A 206 32.81 -34.85 32.39
CA CYS A 206 33.58 -34.13 33.39
C CYS A 206 35.02 -33.85 32.87
N PRO A 207 35.56 -32.64 33.00
CA PRO A 207 36.91 -32.32 32.53
C PRO A 207 38.02 -32.78 33.48
N VAL A 208 37.70 -33.29 34.67
CA VAL A 208 38.68 -33.77 35.65
C VAL A 208 39.16 -35.17 35.21
N PRO A 209 40.44 -35.37 34.82
CA PRO A 209 40.87 -36.62 34.17
C PRO A 209 40.77 -37.87 35.05
N ALA A 210 40.79 -37.71 36.38
CA ALA A 210 40.62 -38.80 37.35
C ALA A 210 39.14 -39.10 37.68
N CYS A 211 38.19 -38.29 37.20
CA CYS A 211 36.79 -38.46 37.54
C CYS A 211 36.14 -39.60 36.70
N PRO A 212 35.40 -40.56 37.31
CA PRO A 212 34.68 -41.59 36.55
C PRO A 212 33.66 -41.02 35.55
N CYS A 213 33.22 -39.78 35.74
CA CYS A 213 32.31 -39.08 34.84
C CYS A 213 32.98 -38.34 33.67
N SER A 214 34.32 -38.44 33.55
CA SER A 214 35.09 -37.93 32.41
C SER A 214 35.13 -38.89 31.22
N ASP A 215 35.01 -40.20 31.46
CA ASP A 215 35.12 -41.24 30.44
C ASP A 215 33.79 -41.43 29.66
N PRO A 216 33.74 -41.15 28.34
CA PRO A 216 32.55 -41.35 27.51
C PRO A 216 32.11 -42.80 27.36
N ALA A 217 32.99 -43.77 27.62
CA ALA A 217 32.67 -45.20 27.55
C ALA A 217 31.98 -45.73 28.82
N ARG A 218 32.10 -45.01 29.96
CA ARG A 218 31.59 -45.45 31.27
C ARG A 218 30.49 -44.55 31.84
N ALA A 219 30.51 -43.25 31.51
CA ALA A 219 29.53 -42.30 31.99
C ALA A 219 28.38 -42.09 31.00
N ARG A 220 27.20 -41.68 31.51
CA ARG A 220 26.07 -41.32 30.62
C ARG A 220 26.22 -39.94 29.98
N GLY A 221 27.07 -39.08 30.53
CA GLY A 221 27.28 -37.69 30.08
C GLY A 221 26.05 -36.78 30.26
N TRP A 222 26.33 -35.49 30.38
CA TRP A 222 25.32 -34.44 30.52
C TRP A 222 24.90 -33.90 29.15
N ALA A 223 23.69 -33.33 29.10
CA ALA A 223 23.17 -32.73 27.86
C ALA A 223 23.86 -31.39 27.55
N THR A 224 24.19 -30.60 28.58
CA THR A 224 24.94 -29.35 28.48
C THR A 224 25.88 -29.16 29.66
N VAL A 225 26.86 -28.26 29.53
CA VAL A 225 27.79 -27.92 30.62
C VAL A 225 27.04 -27.35 31.83
N ALA A 226 25.96 -26.60 31.60
CA ALA A 226 25.08 -26.10 32.68
C ALA A 226 24.46 -27.25 33.50
N THR A 227 24.00 -28.33 32.85
CA THR A 227 23.47 -29.51 33.58
C THR A 227 24.54 -30.31 34.31
N MET A 228 25.82 -30.11 33.99
CA MET A 228 26.98 -30.71 34.67
C MET A 228 27.47 -29.88 35.86
N LYS A 229 27.01 -28.63 36.03
CA LYS A 229 27.57 -27.68 37.01
C LYS A 229 27.64 -28.25 38.43
N SER A 230 26.57 -28.83 38.96
CA SER A 230 26.55 -29.39 40.33
C SER A 230 27.58 -30.52 40.56
N HIS A 231 28.02 -31.21 39.51
CA HIS A 231 29.09 -32.20 39.60
C HIS A 231 30.48 -31.56 39.57
N ILE A 232 30.66 -30.42 38.89
CA ILE A 232 31.90 -29.63 38.93
C ILE A 232 32.03 -28.89 40.25
N ASP A 233 30.94 -28.33 40.77
CA ASP A 233 30.87 -27.70 42.09
C ASP A 233 31.34 -28.68 43.19
N ALA A 234 31.01 -29.97 43.04
CA ALA A 234 31.46 -31.03 43.94
C ALA A 234 32.99 -31.32 43.87
N HIS A 235 33.65 -31.09 42.73
CA HIS A 235 35.11 -31.11 42.63
C HIS A 235 35.73 -29.86 43.26
N LEU A 236 35.17 -28.67 42.98
CA LEU A 236 35.65 -27.40 43.55
C LEU A 236 35.51 -27.33 45.08
N ALA A 237 34.45 -27.93 45.63
CA ALA A 237 34.25 -28.07 47.08
C ALA A 237 35.09 -29.18 47.74
N GLY A 238 36.01 -29.83 47.01
CA GLY A 238 36.84 -30.92 47.51
C GLY A 238 36.11 -32.25 47.79
N SER A 239 34.81 -32.33 47.53
CA SER A 239 34.01 -33.54 47.80
C SER A 239 34.18 -34.66 46.76
N LEU A 240 34.86 -34.37 45.63
CA LEU A 240 35.28 -35.34 44.62
C LEU A 240 36.77 -35.12 44.28
N GLN A 241 37.53 -36.22 44.15
CA GLN A 241 38.97 -36.15 43.90
C GLN A 241 39.33 -35.58 42.52
N GLY A 242 40.41 -34.80 42.48
CA GLY A 242 41.02 -34.26 41.28
C GLY A 242 40.60 -32.81 40.98
N ASP A 243 41.58 -31.97 40.68
CA ASP A 243 41.40 -30.54 40.46
C ASP A 243 40.70 -30.23 39.13
N VAL A 244 39.81 -29.24 39.14
CA VAL A 244 39.19 -28.71 37.93
C VAL A 244 40.23 -27.86 37.19
N PRO A 245 40.53 -28.13 35.90
CA PRO A 245 41.50 -27.35 35.13
C PRO A 245 41.18 -25.85 35.19
N THR A 246 42.19 -25.00 35.46
CA THR A 246 42.03 -23.56 35.74
C THR A 246 41.26 -22.79 34.67
N ALA A 247 41.39 -23.18 33.39
CA ALA A 247 40.63 -22.61 32.27
C ALA A 247 39.11 -22.89 32.32
N ARG A 248 38.65 -23.82 33.17
CA ARG A 248 37.22 -24.11 33.42
C ARG A 248 36.76 -23.77 34.83
N ALA A 249 37.64 -23.74 35.84
CA ALA A 249 37.30 -23.25 37.17
C ALA A 249 36.81 -21.79 37.13
N ALA A 250 37.46 -20.95 36.30
CA ALA A 250 37.06 -19.55 36.09
C ALA A 250 35.63 -19.36 35.51
N ALA A 251 35.01 -20.41 34.95
CA ALA A 251 33.65 -20.35 34.40
C ALA A 251 32.55 -20.64 35.44
N VAL A 252 32.90 -20.99 36.69
CA VAL A 252 31.95 -21.53 37.67
C VAL A 252 31.63 -20.54 38.81
N ASP A 253 32.62 -19.78 39.29
CA ASP A 253 32.50 -18.93 40.49
C ASP A 253 32.38 -17.42 40.23
N ALA A 254 32.37 -16.97 38.97
CA ALA A 254 32.11 -15.57 38.66
C ALA A 254 30.61 -15.25 38.70
N ALA A 255 30.19 -14.39 39.64
CA ALA A 255 28.88 -13.73 39.60
C ALA A 255 28.76 -12.98 38.26
N ILE A 256 27.89 -13.48 37.37
CA ILE A 256 27.93 -13.26 35.91
C ILE A 256 28.25 -11.79 35.54
N PRO A 257 29.49 -11.49 35.11
CA PRO A 257 29.76 -10.27 34.38
C PRO A 257 29.05 -10.39 33.03
N MET A 258 28.37 -9.32 32.61
CA MET A 258 27.67 -9.25 31.32
C MET A 258 28.65 -9.05 30.14
N ASP A 259 29.81 -9.72 30.19
CA ASP A 259 30.92 -9.55 29.27
C ASP A 259 31.80 -10.82 29.17
N THR A 260 31.38 -11.79 28.37
CA THR A 260 32.28 -12.85 27.86
C THR A 260 33.20 -12.32 26.76
N ASP A 261 32.83 -11.21 26.12
CA ASP A 261 33.52 -10.63 24.97
C ASP A 261 34.50 -9.52 25.44
N GLY A 262 35.51 -9.89 26.23
CA GLY A 262 36.62 -9.01 26.66
C GLY A 262 37.53 -8.50 25.53
N LEU A 263 37.04 -8.48 24.27
CA LEU A 263 37.73 -8.12 23.04
C LEU A 263 36.79 -7.30 22.13
N GLN A 264 37.40 -6.42 21.32
CA GLN A 264 36.73 -5.26 20.72
C GLN A 264 35.52 -5.57 19.82
N LEU A 265 34.33 -5.12 20.22
CA LEU A 265 33.15 -5.08 19.34
C LEU A 265 33.44 -4.29 18.04
N PRO A 266 32.86 -4.69 16.88
CA PRO A 266 33.08 -4.00 15.62
C PRO A 266 32.72 -2.51 15.73
N SER A 267 33.57 -1.64 15.18
CA SER A 267 33.35 -0.19 15.21
C SER A 267 32.05 0.19 14.49
N LEU A 268 31.41 1.30 14.88
CA LEU A 268 30.20 1.79 14.21
C LEU A 268 30.39 1.98 12.70
N SER A 269 31.60 2.34 12.25
CA SER A 269 31.94 2.44 10.82
C SER A 269 32.01 1.07 10.13
N ALA A 270 32.55 0.04 10.79
CA ALA A 270 32.53 -1.34 10.29
C ALA A 270 31.09 -1.91 10.27
N ILE A 271 30.27 -1.55 11.26
CA ILE A 271 28.84 -1.88 11.30
C ILE A 271 28.12 -1.21 10.13
N GLN A 272 28.36 0.08 9.85
CA GLN A 272 27.79 0.83 8.73
C GLN A 272 28.16 0.21 7.37
N ALA A 273 29.43 -0.12 7.15
CA ALA A 273 29.93 -0.67 5.88
C ALA A 273 29.55 -2.15 5.63
N ALA A 274 29.21 -2.93 6.67
CA ALA A 274 28.92 -4.35 6.54
C ALA A 274 27.69 -4.64 5.65
N LYS A 275 27.91 -5.27 4.49
CA LYS A 275 26.86 -5.65 3.54
C LYS A 275 26.13 -6.92 4.03
N THR A 276 25.02 -6.78 4.75
CA THR A 276 24.23 -7.89 5.33
C THR A 276 22.73 -7.69 5.06
N ALA A 277 22.06 -8.67 4.44
CA ALA A 277 20.61 -8.63 4.26
C ALA A 277 19.88 -9.04 5.53
N THR A 278 19.13 -8.11 6.12
CA THR A 278 18.14 -8.43 7.15
C THR A 278 16.82 -8.88 6.52
N ILE A 279 16.18 -9.90 7.10
CA ILE A 279 14.84 -10.37 6.70
C ILE A 279 13.81 -9.24 6.83
N ARG A 280 12.75 -9.26 6.01
CA ARG A 280 11.77 -8.15 5.97
C ARG A 280 10.82 -8.15 7.18
N HIS A 281 10.40 -9.33 7.61
CA HIS A 281 9.54 -9.56 8.78
C HIS A 281 10.23 -10.52 9.75
N VAL A 282 10.02 -10.32 11.05
CA VAL A 282 10.41 -11.28 12.08
C VAL A 282 9.39 -12.44 12.06
N PRO A 283 9.83 -13.72 11.99
CA PRO A 283 8.93 -14.87 12.02
C PRO A 283 8.01 -14.82 13.24
N SER A 284 6.74 -15.16 13.10
CA SER A 284 5.73 -15.03 14.18
C SER A 284 6.17 -15.71 15.48
N ALA A 285 6.76 -16.92 15.40
CA ALA A 285 7.29 -17.65 16.54
C ALA A 285 8.49 -16.97 17.23
N ALA A 286 9.23 -16.11 16.54
CA ALA A 286 10.39 -15.39 17.06
C ALA A 286 10.06 -13.97 17.57
N ARG A 287 8.85 -13.45 17.32
CA ARG A 287 8.49 -12.05 17.64
C ARG A 287 8.64 -11.69 19.13
N HIS A 288 8.23 -12.58 20.03
CA HIS A 288 8.35 -12.34 21.48
C HIS A 288 9.83 -12.30 21.94
N ALA A 289 10.66 -13.24 21.47
CA ALA A 289 12.10 -13.24 21.77
C ALA A 289 12.80 -12.01 21.18
N TRP A 290 12.46 -11.63 19.95
CA TRP A 290 12.93 -10.39 19.32
C TRP A 290 12.51 -9.15 20.12
N ALA A 291 11.25 -9.06 20.55
CA ALA A 291 10.76 -7.96 21.36
C ALA A 291 11.56 -7.83 22.68
N GLN A 292 11.82 -8.93 23.38
CA GLN A 292 12.63 -8.94 24.59
C GLN A 292 14.08 -8.49 24.34
N VAL A 293 14.74 -9.06 23.32
CA VAL A 293 16.13 -8.71 22.97
C VAL A 293 16.25 -7.25 22.56
N LEU A 294 15.36 -6.77 21.69
CA LEU A 294 15.36 -5.37 21.24
C LEU A 294 15.03 -4.41 22.39
N THR A 295 14.09 -4.74 23.27
CA THR A 295 13.75 -3.91 24.45
C THR A 295 14.96 -3.76 25.37
N ARG A 296 15.73 -4.82 25.62
CA ARG A 296 16.98 -4.74 26.40
C ARG A 296 18.05 -3.88 25.72
N ALA A 297 18.21 -4.00 24.40
CA ALA A 297 19.16 -3.17 23.64
C ALA A 297 18.77 -1.68 23.60
N LEU A 298 17.48 -1.38 23.46
CA LEU A 298 16.94 -0.02 23.57
C LEU A 298 17.13 0.54 24.99
N ALA A 299 16.87 -0.24 26.03
CA ALA A 299 17.10 0.16 27.42
C ALA A 299 18.57 0.46 27.72
N ALA A 300 19.49 -0.37 27.21
CA ALA A 300 20.93 -0.10 27.33
C ALA A 300 21.31 1.23 26.65
N ALA A 301 20.83 1.48 25.43
CA ALA A 301 21.08 2.74 24.72
C ALA A 301 20.44 3.96 25.42
N ALA A 302 19.24 3.81 25.99
CA ALA A 302 18.54 4.88 26.69
C ALA A 302 19.15 5.23 28.06
N HIS A 303 19.59 4.23 28.83
CA HIS A 303 19.99 4.41 30.23
C HIS A 303 21.50 4.42 30.46
N ARG A 304 22.28 3.60 29.75
CA ARG A 304 23.76 3.64 29.81
C ARG A 304 24.34 4.64 28.82
N ASN A 305 23.77 4.71 27.61
CA ASN A 305 24.14 5.66 26.57
C ASN A 305 25.64 5.67 26.20
N ASP A 306 26.31 4.51 26.30
CA ASP A 306 27.75 4.35 26.05
C ASP A 306 28.06 3.67 24.69
N ASP A 307 29.34 3.66 24.30
CA ASP A 307 29.80 3.10 23.03
C ASP A 307 29.43 1.62 22.85
N LYS A 308 29.50 0.82 23.92
CA LYS A 308 29.09 -0.59 23.91
C LYS A 308 27.60 -0.73 23.60
N ALA A 309 26.75 -0.02 24.34
CA ALA A 309 25.30 -0.08 24.17
C ALA A 309 24.85 0.33 22.75
N TRP A 310 25.47 1.37 22.17
CA TRP A 310 25.16 1.81 20.82
C TRP A 310 25.69 0.87 19.73
N ARG A 311 26.90 0.30 19.87
CA ARG A 311 27.41 -0.74 18.95
C ARG A 311 26.52 -1.96 18.93
N GLU A 312 26.14 -2.45 20.11
CA GLU A 312 25.21 -3.58 20.26
C GLU A 312 23.87 -3.32 19.56
N LEU A 313 23.24 -2.18 19.81
CA LEU A 313 21.96 -1.82 19.18
C LEU A 313 22.07 -1.70 17.65
N CYS A 314 23.16 -1.13 17.14
CA CYS A 314 23.38 -0.96 15.69
C CYS A 314 23.74 -2.28 14.97
N MET A 315 24.44 -3.22 15.62
CA MET A 315 24.80 -4.51 15.02
C MET A 315 23.72 -5.59 15.18
N LEU A 316 22.86 -5.48 16.20
CA LEU A 316 21.81 -6.45 16.55
C LEU A 316 21.00 -6.95 15.32
N PRO A 317 20.43 -6.09 14.44
CA PRO A 317 19.64 -6.58 13.31
C PRO A 317 20.46 -7.42 12.31
N LYS A 318 21.73 -7.06 12.08
CA LYS A 318 22.63 -7.83 11.21
C LYS A 318 23.07 -9.15 11.84
N CYS A 319 23.15 -9.20 13.16
CA CYS A 319 23.47 -10.41 13.90
C CYS A 319 22.27 -11.38 13.87
N VAL A 320 21.11 -10.98 14.41
CA VAL A 320 20.02 -11.95 14.69
C VAL A 320 18.95 -12.04 13.61
N LEU A 321 18.80 -11.00 12.76
CA LEU A 321 17.81 -10.97 11.68
C LEU A 321 18.43 -11.12 10.28
N CYS A 322 19.68 -11.59 10.16
CA CYS A 322 20.26 -11.91 8.86
C CYS A 322 19.50 -13.06 8.17
N ALA A 323 19.39 -13.02 6.84
CA ALA A 323 18.83 -14.15 6.09
C ALA A 323 19.78 -15.37 6.20
N PRO A 324 19.30 -16.59 6.49
CA PRO A 324 20.16 -17.78 6.51
C PRO A 324 20.67 -18.13 5.10
N HIS A 325 21.68 -19.01 5.04
CA HIS A 325 22.21 -19.52 3.78
C HIS A 325 21.14 -20.31 2.99
N ARG A 326 21.08 -20.09 1.67
CA ARG A 326 19.97 -20.41 0.75
C ARG A 326 19.34 -21.82 0.90
N GLY A 327 18.00 -21.94 0.85
CA GLY A 327 17.34 -23.22 0.50
C GLY A 327 15.80 -23.33 0.50
N GLY A 328 15.12 -23.01 -0.60
CA GLY A 328 13.81 -23.61 -0.97
C GLY A 328 12.54 -23.36 -0.11
N ARG A 329 11.47 -24.12 -0.37
CA ARG A 329 10.12 -23.94 0.25
C ARG A 329 9.97 -24.51 1.68
N GLN A 330 10.77 -25.48 2.10
CA GLN A 330 10.77 -26.04 3.47
C GLN A 330 11.20 -25.00 4.55
N HIS A 331 11.65 -23.83 4.10
CA HIS A 331 12.51 -22.93 4.84
C HIS A 331 11.79 -21.96 5.80
N ARG A 332 10.45 -21.85 5.81
CA ARG A 332 9.77 -20.96 6.77
C ARG A 332 9.97 -21.39 8.24
N LYS A 333 9.89 -22.71 8.50
CA LYS A 333 10.22 -23.27 9.82
C LYS A 333 11.72 -23.13 10.11
N ALA A 334 12.58 -23.35 9.12
CA ALA A 334 14.03 -23.18 9.25
C ALA A 334 14.44 -21.72 9.56
N THR A 335 13.83 -20.71 8.92
CA THR A 335 14.07 -19.29 9.24
C THR A 335 13.60 -18.94 10.64
N ALA A 336 12.45 -19.47 11.10
CA ALA A 336 11.99 -19.26 12.47
C ALA A 336 12.98 -19.85 13.49
N ALA A 337 13.40 -21.11 13.30
CA ALA A 337 14.39 -21.76 14.15
C ALA A 337 15.75 -21.05 14.14
N TYR A 338 16.26 -20.67 12.96
CA TYR A 338 17.51 -19.92 12.80
C TYR A 338 17.47 -18.53 13.45
N THR A 339 16.32 -17.85 13.39
CA THR A 339 16.15 -16.56 14.06
C THR A 339 16.11 -16.74 15.59
N LEU A 340 15.43 -17.79 16.09
CA LEU A 340 15.37 -18.11 17.52
C LEU A 340 16.74 -18.50 18.10
N ASP A 341 17.49 -19.36 17.40
CA ASP A 341 18.87 -19.73 17.76
C ASP A 341 19.75 -18.48 17.98
N ARG A 342 19.80 -17.59 16.98
CA ARG A 342 20.59 -16.36 17.06
C ARG A 342 20.10 -15.39 18.14
N LEU A 343 18.80 -15.39 18.45
CA LEU A 343 18.25 -14.59 19.55
C LEU A 343 18.67 -15.13 20.93
N HIS A 344 18.68 -16.45 21.12
CA HIS A 344 19.16 -17.07 22.36
C HIS A 344 20.65 -16.83 22.55
N ARG A 345 21.48 -17.10 21.53
CA ARG A 345 22.93 -16.87 21.57
C ARG A 345 23.30 -15.40 21.83
N TRP A 346 22.46 -14.46 21.38
CA TRP A 346 22.62 -13.04 21.70
C TRP A 346 22.34 -12.73 23.18
N GLN A 347 21.36 -13.41 23.79
CA GLN A 347 21.06 -13.33 25.22
C GLN A 347 22.15 -14.01 26.07
N GLU A 348 22.80 -15.06 25.55
CA GLU A 348 23.94 -15.75 26.17
C GLU A 348 25.27 -14.96 26.07
N GLY A 349 25.32 -13.91 25.24
CA GLY A 349 26.45 -12.99 25.16
C GLY A 349 27.37 -13.15 23.95
N GLU A 350 27.08 -14.07 23.01
CA GLU A 350 27.96 -14.40 21.87
C GLU A 350 27.99 -13.33 20.76
N ARG A 351 28.40 -12.09 21.05
CA ARG A 351 28.21 -10.97 20.11
C ARG A 351 29.15 -11.04 18.92
N LEU A 352 30.43 -11.35 19.16
CA LEU A 352 31.41 -11.50 18.09
C LEU A 352 31.12 -12.71 17.18
N SER A 353 30.83 -13.89 17.77
CA SER A 353 30.49 -15.09 16.99
C SER A 353 29.25 -14.90 16.11
N LEU A 354 28.21 -14.22 16.62
CA LEU A 354 27.02 -13.87 15.83
C LEU A 354 27.30 -12.85 14.74
N TRP A 355 28.24 -11.92 14.96
CA TRP A 355 28.71 -10.97 13.95
C TRP A 355 29.47 -11.67 12.84
N GLU A 356 30.48 -12.48 13.15
CA GLU A 356 31.32 -13.16 12.16
C GLU A 356 30.53 -14.14 11.30
N SER A 357 29.61 -14.90 11.91
CA SER A 357 28.73 -15.84 11.21
C SER A 357 27.59 -15.19 10.41
N ARG A 358 27.51 -13.85 10.34
CA ARG A 358 26.43 -13.15 9.61
C ARG A 358 26.49 -13.43 8.10
N THR A 359 25.35 -13.69 7.48
CA THR A 359 25.28 -13.91 6.03
C THR A 359 25.62 -12.63 5.26
N ALA A 360 26.85 -12.56 4.73
CA ALA A 360 27.28 -11.47 3.86
C ALA A 360 26.48 -11.45 2.55
N LEU A 361 26.04 -10.27 2.13
CA LEU A 361 25.38 -10.06 0.85
C LEU A 361 26.42 -10.17 -0.27
N LYS A 362 26.33 -11.22 -1.10
CA LYS A 362 27.08 -11.27 -2.36
C LYS A 362 26.58 -10.14 -3.28
N ARG A 363 27.49 -9.49 -4.03
CA ARG A 363 27.12 -8.52 -5.07
C ARG A 363 26.09 -9.16 -6.00
N GLY A 364 24.92 -8.54 -6.13
CA GLY A 364 23.92 -8.95 -7.10
C GLY A 364 24.35 -8.55 -8.52
N PRO A 365 23.80 -9.19 -9.57
CA PRO A 365 23.91 -8.66 -10.93
C PRO A 365 23.26 -7.26 -11.01
N GLY A 366 23.62 -6.49 -12.04
CA GLY A 366 23.25 -5.09 -12.23
C GLY A 366 21.75 -4.87 -12.55
N LEU A 367 21.44 -4.46 -13.79
CA LEU A 367 20.05 -4.43 -14.22
C LEU A 367 19.48 -5.86 -14.20
N LEU A 368 18.36 -6.04 -13.51
CA LEU A 368 17.58 -7.28 -13.57
C LEU A 368 17.06 -7.50 -14.99
N GLU A 369 17.04 -8.75 -15.44
CA GLU A 369 16.34 -9.16 -16.67
C GLU A 369 14.82 -8.98 -16.51
N LEU A 370 14.09 -8.97 -17.63
CA LEU A 370 12.64 -8.74 -17.64
C LEU A 370 11.88 -9.71 -16.72
N GLU A 371 12.15 -11.00 -16.84
CA GLU A 371 11.53 -12.03 -15.99
C GLU A 371 11.92 -11.91 -14.52
N GLN A 372 13.15 -11.48 -14.22
CA GLN A 372 13.58 -11.20 -12.86
C GLN A 372 12.84 -9.98 -12.27
N ARG A 373 12.52 -8.96 -13.08
CA ARG A 373 11.69 -7.81 -12.67
C ARG A 373 10.24 -8.22 -12.44
N LYS A 374 9.65 -9.03 -13.32
CA LYS A 374 8.29 -9.59 -13.15
C LYS A 374 8.18 -10.41 -11.87
N ALA A 375 9.11 -11.35 -11.65
CA ALA A 375 9.17 -12.17 -10.44
C ALA A 375 9.35 -11.31 -9.16
N LEU A 376 10.20 -10.28 -9.21
CA LEU A 376 10.37 -9.34 -8.11
C LEU A 376 9.10 -8.51 -7.85
N ALA A 377 8.43 -8.03 -8.91
CA ALA A 377 7.19 -7.26 -8.80
C ALA A 377 6.05 -8.10 -8.21
N ILE A 378 5.88 -9.35 -8.68
CA ILE A 378 4.94 -10.31 -8.11
C ILE A 378 5.27 -10.57 -6.63
N GLY A 379 6.53 -10.79 -6.28
CA GLY A 379 6.97 -10.96 -4.90
C GLY A 379 6.62 -9.76 -4.00
N LEU A 380 6.91 -8.54 -4.48
CA LEU A 380 6.58 -7.28 -3.78
C LEU A 380 5.07 -7.08 -3.62
N ALA A 381 4.27 -7.36 -4.65
CA ALA A 381 2.81 -7.23 -4.62
C ALA A 381 2.18 -8.26 -3.65
N ARG A 382 2.72 -9.47 -3.58
CA ARG A 382 2.32 -10.50 -2.60
C ARG A 382 2.71 -10.17 -1.15
N GLU A 383 3.61 -9.20 -0.95
CA GLU A 383 3.89 -8.58 0.36
C GLU A 383 3.07 -7.29 0.61
N GLY A 384 2.19 -6.90 -0.34
CA GLY A 384 1.37 -5.70 -0.27
C GLY A 384 2.09 -4.40 -0.67
N PHE A 385 3.29 -4.49 -1.24
CA PHE A 385 4.12 -3.33 -1.60
C PHE A 385 3.86 -2.84 -3.03
N ASP A 386 2.60 -2.54 -3.33
CA ASP A 386 2.08 -2.29 -4.69
C ASP A 386 2.89 -1.23 -5.46
N ARG A 387 3.24 -0.10 -4.82
CA ARG A 387 4.07 0.95 -5.45
C ARG A 387 5.47 0.46 -5.81
N LYS A 388 6.07 -0.38 -4.98
CA LYS A 388 7.40 -0.96 -5.24
C LYS A 388 7.34 -2.03 -6.32
N ALA A 389 6.26 -2.78 -6.41
CA ALA A 389 6.04 -3.72 -7.50
C ALA A 389 6.00 -2.98 -8.85
N CYS A 390 5.19 -1.92 -8.99
CA CYS A 390 5.18 -1.09 -10.20
C CYS A 390 6.55 -0.44 -10.50
N ALA A 391 7.26 0.04 -9.48
CA ALA A 391 8.60 0.59 -9.63
C ALA A 391 9.65 -0.47 -10.03
N ALA A 392 9.46 -1.74 -9.66
CA ALA A 392 10.34 -2.84 -10.05
C ALA A 392 10.19 -3.21 -11.53
N LEU A 393 8.96 -3.18 -12.08
CA LEU A 393 8.70 -3.39 -13.51
C LEU A 393 9.43 -2.36 -14.38
N LEU A 394 9.29 -1.07 -14.04
CA LEU A 394 9.97 0.04 -14.74
C LEU A 394 11.44 0.24 -14.34
N SER A 395 12.00 -0.61 -13.47
CA SER A 395 13.32 -0.34 -12.89
C SER A 395 14.43 -0.40 -13.92
N LYS A 396 15.06 0.76 -14.18
CA LYS A 396 16.34 0.87 -14.91
C LYS A 396 17.55 0.53 -14.01
N GLY A 397 17.32 -0.05 -12.83
CA GLY A 397 18.36 -0.31 -11.83
C GLY A 397 18.84 0.93 -11.07
N LEU A 398 19.84 0.72 -10.22
CA LEU A 398 20.64 1.77 -9.60
C LEU A 398 21.87 2.05 -10.46
N CYS A 399 22.50 3.22 -10.34
CA CYS A 399 23.80 3.44 -10.94
C CYS A 399 24.83 2.46 -10.31
N PRO A 400 25.71 1.84 -11.11
CA PRO A 400 26.61 0.80 -10.62
C PRO A 400 27.62 1.36 -9.61
N PRO A 401 27.93 0.62 -8.53
CA PRO A 401 28.93 1.03 -7.55
C PRO A 401 30.33 1.01 -8.18
N THR A 402 30.75 2.18 -8.65
CA THR A 402 31.96 2.44 -9.44
C THR A 402 32.63 3.72 -8.95
N ALA A 403 33.95 3.84 -9.14
CA ALA A 403 34.70 5.03 -8.75
C ALA A 403 34.10 6.32 -9.36
N ALA A 404 33.80 6.32 -10.66
CA ALA A 404 33.14 7.44 -11.35
C ALA A 404 31.76 7.81 -10.76
N THR A 405 30.97 6.81 -10.34
CA THR A 405 29.69 7.08 -9.64
C THR A 405 29.92 7.65 -8.24
N ALA A 406 30.93 7.15 -7.50
CA ALA A 406 31.31 7.70 -6.20
C ALA A 406 31.83 9.15 -6.31
N GLU A 407 32.61 9.47 -7.33
CA GLU A 407 33.06 10.84 -7.63
C GLU A 407 31.91 11.76 -8.01
N ALA A 408 30.98 11.32 -8.87
CA ALA A 408 29.77 12.06 -9.18
C ALA A 408 28.88 12.30 -7.95
N LEU A 409 28.87 11.38 -6.98
CA LEU A 409 28.21 11.58 -5.69
C LEU A 409 28.98 12.57 -4.80
N ARG A 410 30.31 12.51 -4.73
CA ARG A 410 31.14 13.49 -3.99
C ARG A 410 30.97 14.91 -4.53
N ALA A 411 30.95 15.08 -5.84
CA ALA A 411 30.73 16.38 -6.49
C ALA A 411 29.36 17.02 -6.13
N LEU A 412 28.38 16.21 -5.71
CA LEU A 412 27.07 16.68 -5.22
C LEU A 412 27.03 16.93 -3.70
N HIS A 413 28.10 16.66 -2.96
CA HIS A 413 28.21 16.93 -1.52
C HIS A 413 29.40 17.87 -1.26
N PRO A 414 29.21 19.18 -1.41
CA PRO A 414 30.29 20.14 -1.26
C PRO A 414 30.83 20.14 0.18
N GLN A 415 32.14 20.37 0.28
CA GLN A 415 32.80 20.56 1.56
C GLN A 415 32.57 22.01 2.00
N GLN A 416 32.06 22.18 3.22
CA GLN A 416 31.85 23.46 3.89
C GLN A 416 32.42 23.32 5.32
N PRO A 417 32.93 24.41 5.93
CA PRO A 417 33.31 24.37 7.34
C PRO A 417 32.10 24.01 8.22
N PRO A 418 32.29 23.30 9.34
CA PRO A 418 31.20 23.01 10.27
C PRO A 418 30.64 24.34 10.83
N PRO A 419 29.32 24.42 11.10
CA PRO A 419 28.73 25.53 11.84
C PRO A 419 29.46 25.78 13.17
N THR A 420 29.49 27.04 13.61
CA THR A 420 29.97 27.42 14.94
C THR A 420 29.35 26.52 16.00
N ALA A 421 30.19 25.87 16.81
CA ALA A 421 29.73 24.94 17.81
C ALA A 421 28.82 25.64 18.84
N VAL A 422 27.71 24.99 19.17
CA VAL A 422 26.75 25.46 20.18
C VAL A 422 26.70 24.44 21.31
N VAL A 423 26.65 24.91 22.55
CA VAL A 423 26.46 24.05 23.71
C VAL A 423 25.00 23.58 23.71
N MET A 424 24.76 22.26 23.65
CA MET A 424 23.41 21.69 23.52
C MET A 424 22.47 22.08 24.68
N ASN A 425 23.02 22.37 25.86
CA ASN A 425 22.25 22.75 27.04
C ASN A 425 21.63 24.15 26.90
N ASP A 426 22.28 25.05 26.16
CA ASP A 426 21.82 26.44 25.93
C ASP A 426 20.65 26.49 24.94
N LEU A 427 20.47 25.42 24.14
CA LEU A 427 19.36 25.30 23.20
C LEU A 427 18.06 24.91 23.92
N PRO A 428 16.89 25.36 23.42
CA PRO A 428 15.60 24.96 23.95
C PRO A 428 15.40 23.44 24.06
N VAL A 429 14.76 23.02 25.14
CA VAL A 429 14.44 21.61 25.45
C VAL A 429 13.33 21.12 24.53
N ALA A 430 13.43 19.91 24.00
CA ALA A 430 12.33 19.31 23.26
C ALA A 430 11.18 18.92 24.23
N PRO A 431 9.89 19.05 23.85
CA PRO A 431 8.80 18.49 24.64
C PRO A 431 8.94 16.96 24.79
N GLU A 432 8.53 16.42 25.94
CA GLU A 432 8.53 14.97 26.15
C GLU A 432 7.51 14.29 25.23
N ILE A 433 7.97 13.27 24.50
CA ILE A 433 7.15 12.52 23.55
C ILE A 433 6.56 11.32 24.30
N ALA A 434 5.24 11.24 24.39
CA ALA A 434 4.53 10.14 25.04
C ALA A 434 4.54 8.84 24.19
N PRO A 435 4.48 7.64 24.82
CA PRO A 435 4.50 6.36 24.10
C PRO A 435 3.41 6.21 23.04
N GLU A 436 2.23 6.78 23.26
CA GLU A 436 1.10 6.75 22.33
C GLU A 436 1.40 7.54 21.05
N ALA A 437 2.20 8.61 21.16
CA ALA A 437 2.64 9.41 20.02
C ALA A 437 3.72 8.67 19.21
N VAL A 438 4.67 8.01 19.87
CA VAL A 438 5.67 7.14 19.22
C VAL A 438 4.98 5.97 18.51
N ALA A 439 4.05 5.28 19.18
CA ALA A 439 3.28 4.18 18.60
C ALA A 439 2.44 4.63 17.40
N ARG A 440 1.82 5.81 17.45
CA ARG A 440 1.08 6.42 16.33
C ARG A 440 2.01 6.71 15.14
N CYS A 441 3.19 7.28 15.39
CA CYS A 441 4.18 7.55 14.34
C CYS A 441 4.73 6.26 13.72
N LEU A 442 5.00 5.24 14.54
CA LEU A 442 5.44 3.91 14.12
C LEU A 442 4.39 3.22 13.23
N ARG A 443 3.11 3.18 13.66
CA ARG A 443 2.01 2.67 12.83
C ARG A 443 1.94 3.38 11.48
N ALA A 444 2.03 4.72 11.49
CA ALA A 444 2.00 5.57 10.31
C ALA A 444 3.23 5.50 9.39
N PHE A 445 4.29 4.75 9.72
CA PHE A 445 5.37 4.49 8.74
C PHE A 445 4.93 3.44 7.70
N PRO A 446 5.23 3.65 6.40
CA PRO A 446 5.09 2.62 5.38
C PRO A 446 5.93 1.38 5.77
N PRO A 447 5.35 0.17 5.91
CA PRO A 447 6.10 -1.04 6.29
C PRO A 447 7.32 -1.33 5.40
N GLU A 448 7.23 -0.96 4.12
CA GLU A 448 8.25 -1.15 3.11
C GLU A 448 9.43 -0.17 3.21
N THR A 449 9.43 0.77 4.16
CA THR A 449 10.50 1.76 4.36
C THR A 449 11.88 1.08 4.36
N ALA A 450 12.77 1.54 3.47
CA ALA A 450 14.11 0.97 3.34
C ALA A 450 14.91 1.15 4.65
N PRO A 451 15.67 0.13 5.11
CA PRO A 451 16.46 0.20 6.34
C PRO A 451 17.61 1.20 6.20
N GLY A 452 18.07 1.75 7.33
CA GLY A 452 19.35 2.44 7.39
C GLY A 452 20.53 1.45 7.39
N PRO A 453 21.78 1.94 7.47
CA PRO A 453 22.97 1.09 7.49
C PRO A 453 22.97 -0.03 8.54
N SER A 454 22.36 0.15 9.71
CA SER A 454 22.17 -0.88 10.75
C SER A 454 21.39 -2.12 10.29
N GLY A 455 20.64 -2.02 9.19
CA GLY A 455 19.74 -3.07 8.73
C GLY A 455 18.42 -3.16 9.51
N LEU A 456 18.21 -2.34 10.55
CA LEU A 456 16.93 -2.20 11.24
C LEU A 456 15.85 -1.70 10.28
N ARG A 457 14.64 -2.25 10.37
CA ARG A 457 13.47 -1.86 9.56
C ARG A 457 12.35 -1.34 10.45
N VAL A 458 11.49 -0.47 9.90
CA VAL A 458 10.18 -0.14 10.50
C VAL A 458 9.42 -1.42 10.88
N GLN A 459 9.43 -2.40 9.98
CA GLN A 459 8.72 -3.65 10.20
C GLN A 459 9.27 -4.46 11.39
N HIS A 460 10.57 -4.38 11.70
CA HIS A 460 11.12 -5.03 12.90
C HIS A 460 10.63 -4.37 14.19
N LEU A 461 10.45 -3.05 14.18
CA LEU A 461 9.84 -2.32 15.31
C LEU A 461 8.34 -2.66 15.45
N LYS A 462 7.62 -2.79 14.32
CA LYS A 462 6.22 -3.24 14.31
C LYS A 462 6.08 -4.69 14.80
N ASP A 463 6.95 -5.58 14.37
CA ASP A 463 6.96 -7.00 14.77
C ASP A 463 7.40 -7.21 16.25
N ALA A 464 8.09 -6.23 16.86
CA ALA A 464 8.41 -6.22 18.30
C ALA A 464 7.24 -5.73 19.18
N ASN A 465 6.25 -5.04 18.59
CA ASN A 465 5.09 -4.50 19.32
C ASN A 465 4.03 -5.58 19.57
N VAL A 466 4.40 -6.64 20.29
CA VAL A 466 3.55 -7.81 20.57
C VAL A 466 2.66 -7.62 21.80
N ALA A 467 1.49 -8.27 21.80
CA ALA A 467 0.63 -8.33 22.99
C ALA A 467 1.40 -8.86 24.22
N GLY A 468 1.10 -8.34 25.41
CA GLY A 468 1.77 -8.69 26.67
C GLY A 468 3.20 -8.15 26.85
N GLY A 469 3.88 -7.71 25.78
CA GLY A 469 5.20 -7.07 25.83
C GLY A 469 5.24 -5.61 25.30
N SER A 470 4.15 -5.16 24.67
CA SER A 470 4.04 -3.87 23.97
C SER A 470 4.44 -2.68 24.85
N ASP A 471 4.01 -2.64 26.11
CA ASP A 471 4.20 -1.47 26.97
C ASP A 471 5.67 -1.28 27.36
N ALA A 472 6.37 -2.37 27.71
CA ALA A 472 7.80 -2.35 27.99
C ALA A 472 8.62 -1.98 26.74
N PHE A 473 8.27 -2.55 25.58
CA PHE A 473 8.91 -2.22 24.31
C PHE A 473 8.70 -0.75 23.91
N LEU A 474 7.47 -0.26 23.95
CA LEU A 474 7.13 1.12 23.62
C LEU A 474 7.74 2.11 24.60
N SER A 475 7.76 1.81 25.89
CA SER A 475 8.44 2.63 26.91
C SER A 475 9.92 2.80 26.57
N GLN A 476 10.64 1.72 26.27
CA GLN A 476 12.07 1.79 25.96
C GLN A 476 12.38 2.39 24.59
N LEU A 477 11.54 2.13 23.58
CA LEU A 477 11.62 2.83 22.29
C LEU A 477 11.39 4.34 22.45
N THR A 478 10.46 4.73 23.32
CA THR A 478 10.15 6.12 23.63
C THR A 478 11.26 6.79 24.42
N ALA A 479 11.90 6.09 25.37
CA ALA A 479 13.07 6.58 26.08
C ALA A 479 14.23 6.89 25.12
N VAL A 480 14.51 6.02 24.14
CA VAL A 480 15.49 6.30 23.07
C VAL A 480 15.03 7.48 22.19
N VAL A 481 13.77 7.55 21.78
CA VAL A 481 13.24 8.65 20.96
C VAL A 481 13.37 10.00 21.69
N ASN A 482 13.09 10.06 22.99
CA ASN A 482 13.26 11.25 23.83
C ASN A 482 14.75 11.59 24.03
N LEU A 483 15.63 10.62 24.29
CA LEU A 483 17.08 10.84 24.37
C LEU A 483 17.61 11.50 23.10
N LEU A 484 17.19 11.00 21.92
CA LEU A 484 17.53 11.59 20.63
C LEU A 484 16.92 12.99 20.48
N ALA A 485 15.62 13.18 20.75
CA ALA A 485 14.95 14.48 20.65
C ALA A 485 15.64 15.57 21.50
N GLN A 486 16.18 15.20 22.67
CA GLN A 486 16.93 16.11 23.55
C GLN A 486 18.38 16.36 23.12
N GLY A 487 18.86 15.80 22.00
CA GLY A 487 20.25 15.91 21.57
C GLY A 487 21.25 15.25 22.53
N ARG A 488 20.81 14.32 23.39
CA ARG A 488 21.61 13.67 24.44
C ARG A 488 22.38 12.43 23.96
N ALA A 489 22.36 12.13 22.67
CA ALA A 489 23.17 11.04 22.11
C ALA A 489 24.66 11.42 22.12
N PRO A 490 25.59 10.45 22.28
CA PRO A 490 27.00 10.75 22.40
C PRO A 490 27.61 11.25 21.09
N GLU A 491 28.60 12.13 21.15
CA GLU A 491 29.18 12.75 19.95
C GLU A 491 29.78 11.75 18.96
N PHE A 492 30.38 10.66 19.45
CA PHE A 492 30.97 9.60 18.62
C PHE A 492 29.96 8.91 17.69
N LEU A 493 28.66 8.99 18.02
CA LEU A 493 27.57 8.36 17.29
C LEU A 493 27.08 9.21 16.11
N ALA A 494 27.26 10.54 16.18
CA ALA A 494 26.75 11.49 15.19
C ALA A 494 27.18 11.15 13.74
N PRO A 495 28.46 10.81 13.45
CA PRO A 495 28.88 10.49 12.09
C PRO A 495 28.12 9.33 11.43
N VAL A 496 27.53 8.42 12.23
CA VAL A 496 26.86 7.20 11.76
C VAL A 496 25.34 7.28 11.89
N LEU A 497 24.80 7.70 13.05
CA LEU A 497 23.34 7.78 13.28
C LEU A 497 22.70 8.99 12.54
N ALA A 498 23.41 10.11 12.46
CA ALA A 498 23.07 11.22 11.56
C ALA A 498 23.71 11.07 10.16
N GLY A 499 24.48 10.01 9.95
CA GLY A 499 24.84 9.50 8.62
C GLY A 499 23.67 8.78 7.92
N ALA A 500 23.99 8.12 6.80
CA ALA A 500 23.02 7.37 6.00
C ALA A 500 23.67 6.31 5.10
N GLY A 501 22.86 5.41 4.55
CA GLY A 501 23.21 4.64 3.36
C GLY A 501 22.89 5.46 2.10
N LEU A 502 23.86 5.66 1.22
CA LEU A 502 23.71 6.46 0.01
C LEU A 502 23.33 5.58 -1.19
N VAL A 503 22.34 6.02 -1.95
CA VAL A 503 21.87 5.33 -3.16
C VAL A 503 21.94 6.29 -4.35
N ALA A 504 22.50 5.83 -5.47
CA ALA A 504 22.59 6.59 -6.71
C ALA A 504 21.47 6.17 -7.68
N LEU A 505 20.54 7.09 -7.94
CA LEU A 505 19.50 6.92 -8.97
C LEU A 505 19.93 7.61 -10.28
N PRO A 506 19.69 7.01 -11.45
CA PRO A 506 19.96 7.66 -12.73
C PRO A 506 18.98 8.83 -12.97
N LYS A 507 19.49 9.97 -13.43
CA LYS A 507 18.67 11.07 -13.94
C LYS A 507 18.27 10.82 -15.41
N PRO A 508 17.06 11.22 -15.85
CA PRO A 508 16.61 10.99 -17.24
C PRO A 508 17.50 11.59 -18.32
N GLN A 509 18.14 12.73 -18.02
CA GLN A 509 19.02 13.50 -18.92
C GLN A 509 20.52 13.20 -18.67
N GLY A 510 20.84 12.10 -17.97
CA GLY A 510 22.20 11.77 -17.55
C GLY A 510 22.60 12.35 -16.18
N GLY A 511 23.64 11.75 -15.59
CA GLY A 511 24.11 12.05 -14.23
C GLY A 511 23.32 11.32 -13.13
N VAL A 512 23.72 11.56 -11.87
CA VAL A 512 23.20 10.84 -10.69
C VAL A 512 22.33 11.73 -9.79
N ARG A 513 21.38 11.11 -9.09
CA ARG A 513 20.61 11.71 -7.98
C ARG A 513 20.93 10.94 -6.68
N PRO A 514 21.54 11.57 -5.66
CA PRO A 514 21.82 10.95 -4.37
C PRO A 514 20.55 10.84 -3.54
N ILE A 515 20.33 9.69 -2.90
CA ILE A 515 19.28 9.49 -1.89
C ILE A 515 19.93 8.96 -0.61
N ALA A 516 19.75 9.68 0.50
CA ALA A 516 20.31 9.36 1.80
C ALA A 516 19.30 8.60 2.67
N VAL A 517 19.47 7.28 2.76
CA VAL A 517 18.63 6.40 3.58
C VAL A 517 19.18 6.37 5.02
N GLY A 518 18.77 7.34 5.84
CA GLY A 518 19.19 7.47 7.24
C GLY A 518 18.69 6.35 8.16
N GLU A 519 19.13 6.33 9.42
CA GLU A 519 18.71 5.31 10.39
C GLU A 519 17.21 5.36 10.73
N ILE A 520 16.64 4.21 11.12
CA ILE A 520 15.20 4.13 11.46
C ILE A 520 14.89 4.93 12.71
N LEU A 521 15.75 4.88 13.74
CA LEU A 521 15.56 5.62 14.99
C LEU A 521 15.57 7.14 14.73
N ARG A 522 16.54 7.64 13.95
CA ARG A 522 16.58 9.05 13.52
C ARG A 522 15.30 9.47 12.78
N ARG A 523 14.85 8.65 11.82
CA ARG A 523 13.61 8.93 11.07
C ARG A 523 12.37 8.88 11.96
N LEU A 524 12.31 7.98 12.94
CA LEU A 524 11.21 7.91 13.91
C LEU A 524 11.18 9.16 14.81
N THR A 525 12.32 9.55 15.39
CA THR A 525 12.44 10.78 16.19
C THR A 525 12.04 12.01 15.38
N GLY A 526 12.58 12.17 14.16
CA GLY A 526 12.22 13.28 13.27
C GLY A 526 10.73 13.31 12.92
N LYS A 527 10.09 12.16 12.74
CA LYS A 527 8.64 12.08 12.49
C LYS A 527 7.80 12.40 13.72
N CYS A 528 8.24 12.03 14.92
CA CYS A 528 7.56 12.40 16.17
C CYS A 528 7.65 13.91 16.40
N LEU A 529 8.84 14.50 16.24
CA LEU A 529 9.08 15.93 16.33
C LEU A 529 8.29 16.74 15.28
N MET A 530 8.26 16.30 14.02
CA MET A 530 7.40 16.88 12.98
C MET A 530 5.91 16.75 13.31
N GLY A 531 5.52 15.76 14.12
CA GLY A 531 4.16 15.64 14.64
C GLY A 531 3.79 16.71 15.67
N ILE A 532 4.78 17.19 16.45
CA ILE A 532 4.63 18.26 17.44
C ILE A 532 4.55 19.61 16.72
N VAL A 533 5.59 20.00 15.98
CA VAL A 533 5.70 21.34 15.37
C VAL A 533 4.86 21.53 14.10
N ARG A 534 3.92 20.61 13.80
CA ARG A 534 3.18 20.61 12.54
C ARG A 534 2.35 21.87 12.33
N ASN A 535 1.69 22.34 13.39
CA ASN A 535 0.82 23.50 13.34
C ASN A 535 1.65 24.79 13.28
N ASP A 536 2.71 24.87 14.08
CA ASP A 536 3.65 25.99 14.09
C ASP A 536 4.32 26.15 12.71
N ALA A 537 4.74 25.03 12.11
CA ALA A 537 5.29 25.00 10.75
C ALA A 537 4.26 25.46 9.71
N GLN A 538 3.00 25.02 9.82
CA GLN A 538 1.94 25.49 8.92
C GLN A 538 1.77 27.01 9.02
N SER A 539 1.74 27.57 10.23
CA SER A 539 1.60 29.02 10.46
C SER A 539 2.83 29.83 10.04
N PHE A 540 4.04 29.31 10.27
CA PHE A 540 5.29 29.99 9.97
C PHE A 540 5.61 30.04 8.47
N PHE A 541 5.33 28.95 7.74
CA PHE A 541 5.61 28.88 6.30
C PHE A 541 4.53 29.56 5.44
N TRP A 542 3.26 29.50 5.87
CA TRP A 542 2.15 30.05 5.12
C TRP A 542 2.16 31.60 5.10
N PRO A 543 1.90 32.25 3.96
CA PRO A 543 1.63 31.70 2.63
C PRO A 543 2.88 31.65 1.71
N ALA A 544 4.03 32.17 2.13
CA ALA A 544 5.24 32.28 1.30
C ALA A 544 5.81 30.92 0.85
N GLN A 545 5.62 29.89 1.67
CA GLN A 545 6.13 28.55 1.47
C GLN A 545 4.99 27.53 1.69
N VAL A 546 4.63 26.81 0.63
CA VAL A 546 3.52 25.85 0.61
C VAL A 546 3.97 24.39 0.47
N GLY A 547 5.28 24.14 0.41
CA GLY A 547 5.86 22.80 0.34
C GLY A 547 5.90 22.05 1.68
N VAL A 548 5.77 22.75 2.80
CA VAL A 548 5.87 22.17 4.16
C VAL A 548 4.59 22.41 4.95
N ALA A 549 4.09 21.37 5.62
CA ALA A 549 2.91 21.34 6.49
C ALA A 549 1.54 21.72 5.87
N VAL A 550 1.49 22.48 4.77
CA VAL A 550 0.28 22.95 4.07
C VAL A 550 -0.39 21.81 3.27
N PRO A 551 -1.61 21.35 3.62
CA PRO A 551 -2.32 20.35 2.85
C PRO A 551 -2.68 20.90 1.46
N GLY A 552 -2.36 20.15 0.40
CA GLY A 552 -2.63 20.54 -0.99
C GLY A 552 -1.82 21.75 -1.49
N GLY A 553 -0.68 22.07 -0.86
CA GLY A 553 0.10 23.28 -1.18
C GLY A 553 0.47 23.45 -2.66
N ALA A 554 0.87 22.37 -3.34
CA ALA A 554 1.15 22.41 -4.78
C ALA A 554 -0.09 22.78 -5.61
N GLU A 555 -1.24 22.16 -5.32
CA GLU A 555 -2.51 22.43 -6.00
C GLU A 555 -2.96 23.89 -5.79
N LYS A 556 -2.76 24.41 -4.57
CA LYS A 556 -3.03 25.82 -4.24
C LYS A 556 -2.20 26.78 -5.10
N ALA A 557 -0.89 26.58 -5.16
CA ALA A 557 -0.02 27.38 -6.02
C ALA A 557 -0.42 27.27 -7.50
N ILE A 558 -0.71 26.06 -8.00
CA ILE A 558 -1.12 25.84 -9.40
C ILE A 558 -2.42 26.58 -9.73
N HIS A 559 -3.48 26.42 -8.92
CA HIS A 559 -4.78 27.03 -9.20
C HIS A 559 -4.74 28.56 -9.07
N THR A 560 -3.98 29.11 -8.11
CA THR A 560 -3.76 30.56 -8.01
C THR A 560 -3.00 31.10 -9.21
N VAL A 561 -1.86 30.51 -9.57
CA VAL A 561 -1.06 30.99 -10.73
C VAL A 561 -1.84 30.84 -12.04
N ARG A 562 -2.67 29.79 -12.20
CA ARG A 562 -3.59 29.65 -13.34
C ARG A 562 -4.61 30.78 -13.40
N ALA A 563 -5.21 31.15 -12.27
CA ALA A 563 -6.18 32.25 -12.19
C ALA A 563 -5.53 33.60 -12.54
N TRP A 564 -4.38 33.89 -11.95
CA TRP A 564 -3.56 35.08 -12.24
C TRP A 564 -3.15 35.15 -13.72
N HIS A 565 -2.63 34.05 -14.27
CA HIS A 565 -2.23 33.97 -15.69
C HIS A 565 -3.39 34.28 -16.63
N ARG A 566 -4.61 33.78 -16.33
CA ARG A 566 -5.81 34.07 -17.13
C ARG A 566 -6.20 35.54 -17.07
N ARG A 567 -6.22 36.14 -15.87
CA ARG A 567 -6.58 37.55 -15.64
C ARG A 567 -5.71 38.52 -16.44
N HIS A 568 -4.45 38.16 -16.67
CA HIS A 568 -3.46 39.00 -17.36
C HIS A 568 -3.22 38.65 -18.84
N GLN A 569 -4.07 37.83 -19.47
CA GLN A 569 -3.97 37.47 -20.90
C GLN A 569 -4.02 38.67 -21.88
N THR A 570 -4.47 39.83 -21.45
CA THR A 570 -4.47 41.08 -22.25
C THR A 570 -3.32 42.04 -21.92
N SER A 571 -2.54 41.76 -20.87
CA SER A 571 -1.44 42.63 -20.41
C SER A 571 -0.25 42.61 -21.37
N SER A 572 0.52 43.70 -21.37
CA SER A 572 1.81 43.84 -22.06
C SER A 572 2.98 44.11 -21.10
N ASP A 573 2.82 43.89 -19.79
CA ASP A 573 3.84 44.14 -18.75
C ASP A 573 3.92 43.01 -17.69
N LYS A 574 3.09 41.96 -17.78
CA LYS A 574 3.11 40.85 -16.81
C LYS A 574 4.03 39.71 -17.24
N VAL A 575 4.85 39.24 -16.31
CA VAL A 575 5.72 38.05 -16.46
C VAL A 575 5.60 37.15 -15.23
N ALA A 576 5.89 35.87 -15.42
CA ALA A 576 6.17 34.95 -14.32
C ALA A 576 7.56 34.32 -14.48
N LEU A 577 8.23 34.06 -13.38
CA LEU A 577 9.58 33.51 -13.31
C LEU A 577 9.58 32.30 -12.37
N LYS A 578 9.94 31.13 -12.91
CA LYS A 578 10.20 29.91 -12.14
C LYS A 578 11.69 29.85 -11.77
N LEU A 579 11.99 29.57 -10.51
CA LEU A 579 13.35 29.48 -9.96
C LEU A 579 13.82 28.01 -9.87
N ASP A 580 14.99 27.69 -10.43
CA ASP A 580 15.71 26.41 -10.19
C ASP A 580 16.99 26.70 -9.37
N PHE A 581 17.18 26.01 -8.24
CA PHE A 581 18.39 26.11 -7.43
C PHE A 581 19.31 24.91 -7.63
N ALA A 582 20.58 25.17 -7.96
CA ALA A 582 21.54 24.12 -8.25
C ALA A 582 21.86 23.29 -6.98
N ASN A 583 21.41 22.03 -6.97
CA ASN A 583 21.71 21.04 -5.93
C ASN A 583 21.25 21.45 -4.51
N ALA A 584 20.17 22.23 -4.41
CA ALA A 584 19.77 23.05 -3.26
C ALA A 584 19.86 22.35 -1.88
N PHE A 585 19.27 21.16 -1.76
CA PHE A 585 19.28 20.39 -0.50
C PHE A 585 20.68 20.08 0.03
N ASN A 586 21.65 19.80 -0.85
CA ASN A 586 23.01 19.44 -0.45
C ASN A 586 23.94 20.67 -0.34
N THR A 587 23.53 21.84 -0.83
CA THR A 587 24.36 23.07 -0.86
C THR A 587 23.98 24.08 0.22
N VAL A 588 22.73 24.08 0.70
CA VAL A 588 22.26 25.02 1.73
C VAL A 588 23.15 25.01 2.97
N ARG A 589 23.50 26.20 3.44
CA ARG A 589 24.37 26.42 4.59
C ARG A 589 23.74 25.91 5.88
N ARG A 590 24.48 25.08 6.61
CA ARG A 590 23.98 24.46 7.84
C ARG A 590 23.85 25.43 9.01
N ASP A 591 24.69 26.45 9.08
CA ASP A 591 24.55 27.53 10.05
C ASP A 591 23.29 28.36 9.81
N ALA A 592 22.95 28.65 8.54
CA ALA A 592 21.67 29.27 8.19
C ALA A 592 20.47 28.38 8.58
N VAL A 593 20.52 27.08 8.28
CA VAL A 593 19.49 26.10 8.71
C VAL A 593 19.34 26.06 10.23
N LEU A 594 20.44 25.93 10.97
CA LEU A 594 20.42 25.81 12.42
C LEU A 594 20.07 27.11 13.14
N SER A 595 20.30 28.27 12.50
CA SER A 595 19.82 29.57 13.02
C SER A 595 18.31 29.74 12.78
N ALA A 596 17.82 29.43 11.58
CA ALA A 596 16.45 29.69 11.17
C ALA A 596 15.37 28.89 11.93
N ILE A 597 15.77 27.84 12.67
CA ILE A 597 14.85 26.98 13.43
C ILE A 597 14.81 27.26 14.94
N ARG A 598 15.75 28.04 15.50
CA ARG A 598 15.91 28.18 16.97
C ARG A 598 14.66 28.71 17.64
N ASP A 599 14.18 29.83 17.14
CA ASP A 599 13.07 30.58 17.73
C ASP A 599 11.70 30.11 17.19
N PRO A 600 11.52 29.81 15.88
CA PRO A 600 10.24 29.32 15.36
C PRO A 600 9.93 27.88 15.76
N PHE A 601 10.95 27.04 15.95
CA PHE A 601 10.81 25.60 16.19
C PHE A 601 11.70 25.11 17.34
N PRO A 602 11.56 25.64 18.57
CA PRO A 602 12.43 25.31 19.70
C PRO A 602 12.49 23.81 19.98
N ALA A 603 11.38 23.09 19.78
CA ALA A 603 11.30 21.63 19.91
C ALA A 603 12.24 20.84 18.96
N LEU A 604 12.73 21.46 17.88
CA LEU A 604 13.68 20.85 16.95
C LEU A 604 15.15 21.19 17.27
N ALA A 605 15.40 22.26 18.03
CA ALA A 605 16.71 22.93 18.09
C ALA A 605 17.85 21.97 18.47
N ARG A 606 17.70 21.21 19.56
CA ARG A 606 18.70 20.23 20.04
C ARG A 606 18.94 19.11 19.04
N TRP A 607 17.87 18.44 18.57
CA TRP A 607 18.02 17.29 17.66
C TRP A 607 18.56 17.67 16.28
N ALA A 608 18.12 18.79 15.72
CA ALA A 608 18.62 19.29 14.45
C ALA A 608 20.09 19.71 14.56
N THR A 609 20.47 20.43 15.63
CA THR A 609 21.87 20.79 15.89
C THR A 609 22.72 19.54 16.03
N TRP A 610 22.29 18.54 16.81
CA TRP A 610 23.00 17.27 16.96
C TRP A 610 23.21 16.54 15.62
N CYS A 611 22.21 16.56 14.73
CA CYS A 611 22.32 15.92 13.42
C CYS A 611 23.21 16.66 12.41
N TYR A 612 23.30 17.99 12.49
CA TYR A 612 23.85 18.82 11.40
C TYR A 612 25.06 19.69 11.78
N GLN A 613 25.36 19.91 13.06
CA GLN A 613 26.54 20.66 13.53
C GLN A 613 27.86 20.06 13.01
N ARG A 614 27.93 18.75 12.78
CA ARG A 614 29.16 18.04 12.42
C ARG A 614 29.06 17.32 11.07
N PRO A 615 30.18 17.06 10.38
CA PRO A 615 30.23 16.17 9.23
C PRO A 615 29.62 14.78 9.55
N THR A 616 28.86 14.24 8.61
CA THR A 616 28.22 12.91 8.75
C THR A 616 28.54 12.01 7.55
N ARG A 617 28.60 10.69 7.77
CA ARG A 617 29.08 9.73 6.77
C ARG A 617 27.95 9.14 5.96
N LEU A 618 28.03 9.30 4.64
CA LEU A 618 27.13 8.69 3.67
C LEU A 618 27.85 7.48 3.02
N GLN A 619 27.37 6.27 3.32
CA GLN A 619 27.99 5.02 2.85
C GLN A 619 27.47 4.62 1.46
N PHE A 620 28.33 4.60 0.44
CA PHE A 620 28.02 4.13 -0.92
C PHE A 620 28.88 2.91 -1.28
N ASP A 621 28.29 1.71 -1.21
CA ASP A 621 29.01 0.42 -1.33
C ASP A 621 30.25 0.34 -0.42
N GLU A 622 31.49 0.37 -0.93
CA GLU A 622 32.72 0.50 -0.12
C GLU A 622 33.16 1.95 0.14
N TRP A 623 32.67 2.93 -0.62
CA TRP A 623 33.08 4.34 -0.48
C TRP A 623 32.30 5.08 0.60
N ILE A 624 32.96 6.05 1.23
CA ILE A 624 32.34 7.03 2.12
C ILE A 624 32.35 8.39 1.41
N VAL A 625 31.24 9.11 1.52
CA VAL A 625 31.10 10.53 1.14
C VAL A 625 30.75 11.31 2.41
N GLU A 626 31.48 12.38 2.70
CA GLU A 626 31.19 13.24 3.85
C GLU A 626 30.12 14.28 3.48
N SER A 627 29.06 14.31 4.29
CA SER A 627 28.04 15.36 4.25
C SER A 627 28.44 16.43 5.26
N CYS A 628 29.01 17.52 4.74
CA CYS A 628 29.46 18.69 5.51
C CYS A 628 28.51 19.89 5.33
N ALA A 629 27.92 20.02 4.14
CA ALA A 629 26.88 20.99 3.82
C ALA A 629 25.47 20.35 3.81
N GLY A 630 24.44 21.19 3.68
CA GLY A 630 23.09 20.77 3.33
C GLY A 630 22.31 19.97 4.38
N VAL A 631 21.08 19.62 3.99
CA VAL A 631 20.16 18.72 4.71
C VAL A 631 19.84 17.50 3.85
N GLN A 632 19.80 16.32 4.47
CA GLN A 632 19.88 15.06 3.72
C GLN A 632 18.57 14.69 3.01
N GLN A 633 18.65 14.39 1.70
CA GLN A 633 17.51 13.91 0.90
C GLN A 633 17.06 12.51 1.34
N GLY A 634 16.10 12.47 2.27
CA GLY A 634 15.58 11.25 2.91
C GLY A 634 15.31 11.40 4.42
N ASP A 635 15.75 12.50 5.02
CA ASP A 635 15.39 12.90 6.39
C ASP A 635 13.94 13.44 6.44
N PRO A 636 13.04 12.91 7.30
CA PRO A 636 11.70 13.44 7.53
C PRO A 636 11.64 14.91 7.94
N LEU A 637 12.68 15.44 8.59
CA LEU A 637 12.78 16.87 8.92
C LEU A 637 13.44 17.69 7.80
N GLY A 638 14.17 17.05 6.88
CA GLY A 638 14.95 17.73 5.83
C GLY A 638 14.18 18.81 5.06
N PRO A 639 12.95 18.55 4.56
CA PRO A 639 12.14 19.56 3.87
C PRO A 639 11.79 20.78 4.74
N LEU A 640 11.51 20.58 6.04
CA LEU A 640 11.24 21.69 6.98
C LEU A 640 12.50 22.49 7.25
N LEU A 641 13.63 21.81 7.49
CA LEU A 641 14.91 22.45 7.76
C LEU A 641 15.40 23.28 6.56
N PHE A 642 15.24 22.76 5.34
CA PHE A 642 15.51 23.50 4.10
C PHE A 642 14.59 24.72 3.97
N ALA A 643 13.28 24.52 4.12
CA ALA A 643 12.29 25.57 4.00
C ALA A 643 12.50 26.69 5.03
N ALA A 644 12.92 26.36 6.26
CA ALA A 644 13.21 27.35 7.31
C ALA A 644 14.36 28.28 6.90
N ALA A 645 15.46 27.74 6.36
CA ALA A 645 16.58 28.54 5.86
C ALA A 645 16.19 29.45 4.67
N LEU A 646 15.23 29.01 3.84
CA LEU A 646 14.75 29.77 2.69
C LEU A 646 13.63 30.78 3.05
N GLN A 647 12.95 30.61 4.19
CA GLN A 647 11.78 31.40 4.57
C GLN A 647 12.01 32.92 4.61
N PRO A 648 13.15 33.45 5.11
CA PRO A 648 13.40 34.89 5.08
C PRO A 648 13.35 35.46 3.65
N LEU A 649 14.00 34.80 2.69
CA LEU A 649 13.94 35.19 1.27
C LEU A 649 12.51 35.07 0.73
N ALA A 650 11.80 33.96 1.01
CA ALA A 650 10.42 33.79 0.56
C ALA A 650 9.49 34.91 1.08
N GLN A 651 9.72 35.40 2.30
CA GLN A 651 8.95 36.49 2.88
C GLN A 651 9.40 37.88 2.38
N ASP A 652 10.69 38.09 2.11
CA ASP A 652 11.17 39.30 1.44
C ASP A 652 10.51 39.46 0.05
N LEU A 653 10.42 38.36 -0.71
CA LEU A 653 9.84 38.35 -2.05
C LEU A 653 8.35 38.69 -2.07
N ARG A 654 7.59 38.24 -1.05
CA ARG A 654 6.19 38.66 -0.88
C ARG A 654 6.02 40.16 -0.63
N ASN A 655 7.04 40.81 -0.07
CA ASN A 655 7.05 42.24 0.20
C ASN A 655 7.67 43.06 -0.96
N ALA A 656 8.18 42.40 -2.01
CA ALA A 656 8.91 43.04 -3.12
C ALA A 656 8.01 43.62 -4.24
N GLY A 657 6.72 43.88 -3.96
CA GLY A 657 5.78 44.42 -4.95
C GLY A 657 5.39 43.45 -6.07
N LEU A 658 5.53 42.14 -5.82
CA LEU A 658 5.05 41.07 -6.71
C LEU A 658 3.55 40.84 -6.53
N ASP A 659 2.86 40.40 -7.58
CA ASP A 659 1.48 39.90 -7.46
C ASP A 659 1.47 38.55 -6.72
N ILE A 660 2.45 37.68 -7.05
CA ILE A 660 2.66 36.36 -6.47
C ILE A 660 4.15 36.19 -6.15
N GLY A 661 4.46 35.76 -4.93
CA GLY A 661 5.76 35.21 -4.54
C GLY A 661 5.53 34.00 -3.64
N VAL A 662 5.64 32.79 -4.20
CA VAL A 662 5.38 31.54 -3.47
C VAL A 662 6.38 30.45 -3.84
N HIS A 663 6.80 29.68 -2.84
CA HIS A 663 7.71 28.56 -2.96
C HIS A 663 7.04 27.22 -2.60
N TYR A 664 7.39 26.16 -3.32
CA TYR A 664 7.16 24.78 -2.93
C TYR A 664 8.54 24.11 -2.72
N LEU A 665 9.02 24.10 -1.48
CA LEU A 665 10.41 23.78 -1.14
C LEU A 665 11.37 24.70 -1.90
N ASP A 666 12.23 24.16 -2.76
CA ASP A 666 13.15 24.88 -3.65
C ASP A 666 12.49 25.45 -4.90
N ASP A 667 11.37 24.90 -5.37
CA ASP A 667 10.64 25.38 -6.55
C ASP A 667 9.91 26.70 -6.24
N GLY A 668 10.51 27.84 -6.60
CA GLY A 668 9.90 29.18 -6.45
C GLY A 668 9.19 29.65 -7.72
N VAL A 669 8.05 30.35 -7.56
CA VAL A 669 7.40 31.10 -8.64
C VAL A 669 7.13 32.54 -8.20
N LEU A 670 7.63 33.48 -9.01
CA LEU A 670 7.47 34.92 -8.87
C LEU A 670 6.62 35.42 -10.03
N ALA A 671 5.59 36.24 -9.80
CA ALA A 671 4.75 36.78 -10.85
C ALA A 671 4.39 38.24 -10.57
N GLY A 672 4.38 39.08 -11.60
CA GLY A 672 4.19 40.52 -11.45
C GLY A 672 4.57 41.31 -12.70
N ASN A 673 4.77 42.61 -12.53
CA ASN A 673 5.27 43.49 -13.59
C ASN A 673 6.75 43.16 -13.92
N ILE A 674 7.20 43.42 -15.15
CA ILE A 674 8.58 43.16 -15.61
C ILE A 674 9.62 43.71 -14.63
N HIS A 675 9.47 44.98 -14.24
CA HIS A 675 10.41 45.65 -13.34
C HIS A 675 10.43 45.01 -11.94
N ALA A 676 9.27 44.64 -11.39
CA ALA A 676 9.16 44.02 -10.08
C ALA A 676 9.80 42.63 -10.06
N VAL A 677 9.55 41.80 -11.09
CA VAL A 677 10.13 40.46 -11.20
C VAL A 677 11.64 40.52 -11.49
N SER A 678 12.12 41.50 -12.26
CA SER A 678 13.57 41.75 -12.47
C SER A 678 14.28 42.21 -11.18
N ALA A 679 13.66 43.09 -10.39
CA ALA A 679 14.18 43.47 -9.07
C ALA A 679 14.20 42.28 -8.11
N ALA A 680 13.13 41.47 -8.09
CA ALA A 680 13.03 40.27 -7.27
C ALA A 680 14.05 39.19 -7.67
N LEU A 681 14.38 39.03 -8.97
CA LEU A 681 15.45 38.13 -9.42
C LEU A 681 16.81 38.51 -8.81
N ARG A 682 17.18 39.80 -8.85
CA ARG A 682 18.43 40.29 -8.24
C ARG A 682 18.45 40.07 -6.72
N LEU A 683 17.29 40.24 -6.06
CA LEU A 683 17.12 39.93 -4.63
C LEU A 683 17.31 38.43 -4.34
N VAL A 684 16.75 37.55 -5.18
CA VAL A 684 16.97 36.09 -5.09
C VAL A 684 18.45 35.77 -5.18
N GLU A 685 19.16 36.26 -6.20
CA GLU A 685 20.58 35.95 -6.40
C GLU A 685 21.43 36.40 -5.20
N ALA A 686 21.21 37.62 -4.70
CA ALA A 686 21.93 38.14 -3.54
C ALA A 686 21.62 37.36 -2.26
N ARG A 687 20.34 37.14 -1.92
CA ARG A 687 19.93 36.49 -0.66
C ARG A 687 20.20 34.99 -0.67
N ALA A 688 19.96 34.29 -1.78
CA ALA A 688 20.25 32.86 -1.91
C ALA A 688 21.73 32.55 -1.67
N ALA A 689 22.64 33.40 -2.19
CA ALA A 689 24.07 33.26 -1.97
C ALA A 689 24.44 33.31 -0.47
N THR A 690 23.79 34.16 0.33
CA THR A 690 24.07 34.24 1.79
C THR A 690 23.82 32.92 2.51
N ILE A 691 22.82 32.15 2.08
CA ILE A 691 22.44 30.83 2.61
C ILE A 691 23.05 29.65 1.81
N GLY A 692 24.06 29.91 0.97
CA GLY A 692 24.79 28.88 0.21
C GLY A 692 24.06 28.30 -1.00
N LEU A 693 22.92 28.88 -1.39
CA LEU A 693 22.18 28.48 -2.58
C LEU A 693 22.64 29.28 -3.80
N ARG A 694 22.67 28.63 -4.97
CA ARG A 694 22.99 29.26 -6.25
C ARG A 694 21.84 29.07 -7.22
N LEU A 695 21.26 30.18 -7.69
CA LEU A 695 20.25 30.18 -8.73
C LEU A 695 20.84 29.66 -10.05
N ASN A 696 20.06 28.92 -10.81
CA ASN A 696 20.47 28.28 -12.04
C ASN A 696 19.69 28.85 -13.22
N LEU A 697 20.11 30.01 -13.73
CA LEU A 697 19.44 30.73 -14.82
C LEU A 697 19.19 29.86 -16.07
N ALA A 698 20.05 28.88 -16.34
CA ALA A 698 19.93 27.93 -17.46
C ALA A 698 18.79 26.89 -17.28
N LYS A 699 18.17 26.80 -16.09
CA LYS A 699 16.99 25.97 -15.81
C LYS A 699 15.80 26.72 -15.22
N SER A 700 16.03 27.87 -14.58
CA SER A 700 14.97 28.85 -14.33
C SER A 700 14.28 29.20 -15.66
N GLU A 701 12.97 29.42 -15.62
CA GLU A 701 12.16 29.68 -16.82
C GLU A 701 11.44 31.02 -16.65
N LEU A 702 11.52 31.87 -17.67
CA LEU A 702 10.75 33.12 -17.75
C LEU A 702 9.54 32.91 -18.67
N ILE A 703 8.38 33.39 -18.24
CA ILE A 703 7.11 33.27 -18.93
C ILE A 703 6.60 34.67 -19.27
N ALA A 704 6.39 34.94 -20.55
CA ALA A 704 5.72 36.15 -21.03
C ALA A 704 4.20 35.95 -21.03
N VAL A 705 3.48 36.81 -20.32
CA VAL A 705 2.01 36.71 -20.20
C VAL A 705 1.33 37.68 -21.16
N GLY A 706 0.20 37.24 -21.72
CA GLY A 706 -0.65 38.05 -22.59
C GLY A 706 0.05 38.54 -23.86
N ARG A 707 -0.05 39.84 -24.15
CA ARG A 707 0.42 40.49 -25.38
C ARG A 707 1.83 41.07 -25.29
N LEU A 708 2.56 40.77 -24.21
CA LEU A 708 3.94 41.20 -24.01
C LEU A 708 4.84 40.84 -25.20
N ASP A 709 5.59 41.82 -25.70
CA ASP A 709 6.71 41.61 -26.62
C ASP A 709 7.94 41.09 -25.86
N ILE A 710 8.53 40.01 -26.37
CA ILE A 710 9.73 39.39 -25.81
C ILE A 710 10.96 40.29 -26.00
N ALA A 711 10.98 41.18 -27.01
CA ALA A 711 12.08 42.12 -27.20
C ALA A 711 12.32 42.99 -25.96
N ALA A 712 11.24 43.47 -25.33
CA ALA A 712 11.29 44.32 -24.12
C ALA A 712 11.98 43.66 -22.91
N LEU A 713 12.09 42.32 -22.88
CA LEU A 713 12.68 41.59 -21.75
C LEU A 713 14.22 41.69 -21.68
N HIS A 714 14.90 41.98 -22.80
CA HIS A 714 16.37 42.02 -22.86
C HIS A 714 16.97 43.13 -21.99
N CYS A 715 16.24 44.24 -21.78
CA CYS A 715 16.69 45.34 -20.92
C CYS A 715 16.55 45.03 -19.42
N HIS A 716 15.88 43.94 -19.04
CA HIS A 716 15.49 43.65 -17.66
C HIS A 716 15.96 42.29 -17.12
N PHE A 717 16.29 41.34 -18.00
CA PHE A 717 16.66 39.98 -17.61
C PHE A 717 17.95 39.53 -18.31
N PRO A 718 18.81 38.74 -17.65
CA PRO A 718 20.06 38.27 -18.24
C PRO A 718 19.82 37.32 -19.42
N ASP A 719 20.65 37.41 -20.47
CA ASP A 719 20.54 36.55 -21.66
C ASP A 719 20.52 35.05 -21.35
N ALA A 720 21.21 34.62 -20.30
CA ALA A 720 21.20 33.22 -19.83
C ALA A 720 19.80 32.69 -19.48
N LEU A 721 18.85 33.58 -19.14
CA LEU A 721 17.44 33.26 -18.89
C LEU A 721 16.57 33.36 -20.17
N LEU A 722 16.95 34.24 -21.10
CA LEU A 722 16.19 34.55 -22.32
C LEU A 722 16.54 33.65 -23.51
N ARG A 723 17.79 33.15 -23.59
CA ARG A 723 18.35 32.44 -24.74
C ARG A 723 19.03 31.13 -24.35
N ALA A 724 18.95 30.15 -25.23
CA ALA A 724 19.63 28.86 -25.06
C ALA A 724 21.11 28.97 -25.45
N HIS A 725 21.99 28.43 -24.60
CA HIS A 725 23.44 28.51 -24.80
C HIS A 725 23.96 27.68 -25.99
N ALA A 726 23.15 26.73 -26.50
CA ALA A 726 23.56 25.84 -27.59
C ALA A 726 23.36 26.46 -28.99
N ASP A 727 22.29 27.21 -29.19
CA ASP A 727 21.83 27.69 -30.51
C ASP A 727 21.28 29.12 -30.52
N GLY A 728 21.27 29.81 -29.37
CA GLY A 728 20.72 31.16 -29.22
C GLY A 728 19.18 31.25 -29.25
N SER A 729 18.48 30.12 -29.31
CA SER A 729 17.01 30.06 -29.40
C SER A 729 16.32 30.68 -28.18
N CYS A 730 15.13 31.26 -28.39
CA CYS A 730 14.36 31.90 -27.33
C CYS A 730 13.86 30.88 -26.30
N ARG A 731 14.16 31.12 -25.02
CA ARG A 731 13.71 30.31 -23.87
C ARG A 731 12.46 30.86 -23.18
N VAL A 732 12.01 32.06 -23.56
CA VAL A 732 10.84 32.69 -22.94
C VAL A 732 9.58 31.96 -23.36
N ALA A 733 8.92 31.33 -22.39
CA ALA A 733 7.71 30.56 -22.61
C ALA A 733 6.45 31.44 -22.59
N ARG A 734 5.34 30.88 -23.08
CA ARG A 734 3.98 31.41 -22.87
C ARG A 734 3.08 30.36 -22.21
N ASN A 735 3.23 29.11 -22.66
CA ASN A 735 2.67 27.92 -22.05
C ASN A 735 3.76 27.20 -21.24
N PHE A 736 3.48 26.75 -20.01
CA PHE A 736 4.49 26.24 -19.08
C PHE A 736 3.96 25.16 -18.12
N GLU A 737 4.87 24.34 -17.59
CA GLU A 737 4.56 23.38 -16.52
C GLU A 737 4.92 23.97 -15.15
N LEU A 738 3.98 23.97 -14.20
CA LEU A 738 4.19 24.38 -12.80
C LEU A 738 3.82 23.23 -11.87
N LEU A 739 4.75 22.79 -11.01
CA LEU A 739 4.55 21.73 -10.00
C LEU A 739 3.83 20.47 -10.55
N GLY A 740 4.08 20.14 -11.81
CA GLY A 740 3.46 19.01 -12.47
C GLY A 740 2.09 19.27 -13.12
N ALA A 741 1.75 20.51 -13.47
CA ALA A 741 0.51 20.89 -14.14
C ALA A 741 0.76 21.88 -15.28
N ALA A 742 -0.03 21.80 -16.35
CA ALA A 742 0.13 22.65 -17.53
C ALA A 742 -0.73 23.90 -17.41
N ILE A 743 -0.10 25.07 -17.53
CA ILE A 743 -0.74 26.39 -17.54
C ILE A 743 -0.46 27.03 -18.90
N GLY A 744 -1.50 27.57 -19.53
CA GLY A 744 -1.44 28.04 -20.91
C GLY A 744 -2.69 27.63 -21.70
N GLU A 745 -2.53 27.51 -23.01
CA GLU A 745 -3.57 27.10 -23.97
C GLU A 745 -4.02 25.65 -23.82
N ASP A 746 -5.27 25.37 -24.21
CA ASP A 746 -5.87 24.04 -24.24
C ASP A 746 -5.07 23.03 -25.07
N SER A 747 -4.47 23.48 -26.18
CA SER A 747 -3.57 22.71 -27.07
C SER A 747 -2.35 22.16 -26.31
N PHE A 748 -1.75 22.99 -25.45
CA PHE A 748 -0.62 22.64 -24.61
C PHE A 748 -1.04 21.75 -23.43
N ILE A 749 -2.16 22.06 -22.77
CA ILE A 749 -2.72 21.24 -21.68
C ILE A 749 -3.04 19.82 -22.19
N HIS A 750 -3.61 19.71 -23.39
CA HIS A 750 -3.84 18.45 -24.06
C HIS A 750 -2.53 17.69 -24.31
N SER A 751 -1.56 18.32 -24.97
CA SER A 751 -0.28 17.71 -25.35
C SER A 751 0.54 17.22 -24.15
N HIS A 752 0.64 18.02 -23.09
CA HIS A 752 1.27 17.63 -21.83
C HIS A 752 0.54 16.45 -21.16
N THR A 753 -0.78 16.36 -21.30
CA THR A 753 -1.56 15.22 -20.78
C THR A 753 -1.35 13.95 -21.62
N VAL A 754 -1.21 14.08 -22.95
CA VAL A 754 -0.83 12.98 -23.85
C VAL A 754 0.54 12.43 -23.49
N GLU A 755 1.54 13.28 -23.26
CA GLU A 755 2.89 12.84 -22.87
C GLU A 755 2.88 12.08 -21.53
N ARG A 756 2.08 12.53 -20.56
CA ARG A 756 1.90 11.84 -19.27
C ARG A 756 1.18 10.51 -19.40
N ALA A 757 0.16 10.43 -20.25
CA ALA A 757 -0.51 9.17 -20.57
C ALA A 757 0.45 8.19 -21.26
N ALA A 758 1.29 8.66 -22.20
CA ALA A 758 2.31 7.83 -22.86
C ALA A 758 3.36 7.29 -21.85
N LYS A 759 3.92 8.15 -20.98
CA LYS A 759 4.82 7.74 -19.87
C LYS A 759 4.16 6.86 -18.80
N ALA A 760 2.83 6.71 -18.84
CA ALA A 760 2.09 5.76 -18.03
C ALA A 760 1.82 4.44 -18.79
N GLY A 761 1.76 4.49 -20.13
CA GLY A 761 1.70 3.34 -21.04
C GLY A 761 2.81 2.33 -20.76
N ASP A 762 4.07 2.77 -20.61
CA ASP A 762 5.22 1.89 -20.26
C ASP A 762 4.93 0.94 -19.08
N LEU A 763 4.17 1.41 -18.08
CA LEU A 763 3.79 0.59 -16.91
C LEU A 763 2.61 -0.33 -17.19
N LEU A 764 1.66 0.11 -18.02
CA LEU A 764 0.49 -0.66 -18.41
C LEU A 764 0.89 -1.83 -19.31
N ASP A 765 1.81 -1.60 -20.24
CA ASP A 765 2.39 -2.65 -21.11
C ASP A 765 3.16 -3.67 -20.25
N ALA A 766 4.03 -3.20 -19.35
CA ALA A 766 4.77 -4.08 -18.42
C ALA A 766 3.88 -4.82 -17.41
N LEU A 767 2.66 -4.33 -17.14
CA LEU A 767 1.64 -5.04 -16.35
C LEU A 767 0.85 -6.06 -17.18
N GLY A 768 0.63 -5.79 -18.47
CA GLY A 768 -0.02 -6.71 -19.40
C GLY A 768 0.76 -8.02 -19.58
N GLU A 769 2.09 -7.97 -19.43
CA GLU A 769 2.96 -9.16 -19.46
C GLU A 769 3.04 -9.95 -18.12
N LEU A 770 2.18 -9.69 -17.13
CA LEU A 770 2.19 -10.44 -15.87
C LEU A 770 1.32 -11.70 -15.91
N GLU A 771 1.93 -12.86 -15.67
CA GLU A 771 1.26 -14.17 -15.58
C GLU A 771 0.29 -14.33 -14.38
N ASP A 772 0.34 -13.44 -13.39
CA ASP A 772 -0.52 -13.47 -12.20
C ASP A 772 -1.60 -12.38 -12.32
N PRO A 773 -2.81 -12.70 -12.83
CA PRO A 773 -3.87 -11.71 -13.02
C PRO A 773 -4.42 -11.13 -11.71
N GLN A 774 -4.27 -11.84 -10.58
CA GLN A 774 -4.68 -11.34 -9.27
C GLN A 774 -3.73 -10.21 -8.81
N VAL A 775 -2.43 -10.36 -9.07
CA VAL A 775 -1.45 -9.29 -8.92
C VAL A 775 -1.67 -8.19 -9.97
N GLY A 776 -1.85 -8.54 -11.25
CA GLY A 776 -2.07 -7.60 -12.35
C GLY A 776 -3.22 -6.63 -12.05
N LEU A 777 -4.41 -7.15 -11.73
CA LEU A 777 -5.57 -6.32 -11.40
C LEU A 777 -5.35 -5.46 -10.16
N ARG A 778 -4.67 -5.99 -9.14
CA ARG A 778 -4.35 -5.26 -7.91
C ARG A 778 -3.44 -4.05 -8.22
N LEU A 779 -2.37 -4.25 -8.98
CA LEU A 779 -1.42 -3.20 -9.35
C LEU A 779 -2.04 -2.17 -10.31
N LEU A 780 -2.84 -2.63 -11.27
CA LEU A 780 -3.60 -1.78 -12.18
C LEU A 780 -4.52 -0.84 -11.40
N ARG A 781 -5.33 -1.38 -10.48
CA ARG A 781 -6.26 -0.59 -9.65
C ARG A 781 -5.56 0.32 -8.64
N ALA A 782 -4.53 -0.18 -7.95
CA ALA A 782 -3.92 0.54 -6.83
C ALA A 782 -2.89 1.60 -7.25
N CYS A 783 -2.25 1.45 -8.41
CA CYS A 783 -1.09 2.25 -8.78
C CYS A 783 -1.04 2.71 -10.24
N ALA A 784 -1.38 1.84 -11.22
CA ALA A 784 -1.06 2.12 -12.63
C ALA A 784 -2.21 2.74 -13.45
N GLY A 785 -3.47 2.49 -13.09
CA GLY A 785 -4.66 3.08 -13.71
C GLY A 785 -5.01 4.44 -13.10
N PHE A 786 -6.23 4.60 -12.56
CA PHE A 786 -6.78 5.87 -12.06
C PHE A 786 -5.80 6.73 -11.23
N ALA A 787 -5.10 6.12 -10.27
CA ALA A 787 -4.16 6.83 -9.40
C ALA A 787 -2.96 7.45 -10.12
N ARG A 788 -2.58 6.93 -11.30
CA ARG A 788 -1.43 7.39 -12.09
C ARG A 788 -1.66 8.76 -12.73
N MET A 789 -2.90 9.06 -13.11
CA MET A 789 -3.29 10.34 -13.74
C MET A 789 -3.91 11.34 -12.76
N LEU A 790 -4.10 10.98 -11.49
CA LEU A 790 -4.84 11.78 -10.50
C LEU A 790 -4.29 13.20 -10.30
N HIS A 791 -2.97 13.39 -10.25
CA HIS A 791 -2.37 14.73 -10.16
C HIS A 791 -2.74 15.60 -11.37
N SER A 792 -2.73 15.00 -12.56
CA SER A 792 -3.11 15.67 -13.81
C SER A 792 -4.58 16.11 -13.77
N MET A 793 -5.49 15.20 -13.38
CA MET A 793 -6.93 15.46 -13.29
C MET A 793 -7.31 16.49 -12.22
N ARG A 794 -6.52 16.62 -11.15
CA ARG A 794 -6.76 17.62 -10.09
C ARG A 794 -6.30 19.02 -10.49
N CYS A 795 -5.19 19.13 -11.22
CA CYS A 795 -4.48 20.38 -11.42
C CYS A 795 -4.72 21.05 -12.79
N ASN A 796 -5.29 20.33 -13.75
CA ASN A 796 -5.58 20.81 -15.10
C ASN A 796 -7.09 20.79 -15.39
N PRO A 797 -7.61 21.69 -16.25
CA PRO A 797 -9.03 21.73 -16.60
C PRO A 797 -9.48 20.44 -17.28
N ALA A 798 -10.66 19.94 -16.94
CA ALA A 798 -11.11 18.62 -17.39
C ALA A 798 -11.34 18.52 -18.92
N VAL A 799 -11.85 19.58 -19.56
CA VAL A 799 -12.24 19.54 -20.98
C VAL A 799 -11.04 19.31 -21.91
N PRO A 800 -9.95 20.10 -21.89
CA PRO A 800 -8.79 19.90 -22.78
C PRO A 800 -8.10 18.54 -22.60
N GLN A 801 -8.19 17.97 -21.39
CA GLN A 801 -7.63 16.66 -21.07
C GLN A 801 -8.46 15.49 -21.61
N THR A 802 -9.75 15.68 -21.91
CA THR A 802 -10.71 14.59 -22.12
C THR A 802 -10.25 13.56 -23.16
N ALA A 803 -9.72 13.99 -24.30
CA ALA A 803 -9.23 13.08 -25.35
C ALA A 803 -7.98 12.30 -24.92
N ALA A 804 -7.04 12.92 -24.19
CA ALA A 804 -5.84 12.28 -23.68
C ALA A 804 -6.15 11.26 -22.56
N LEU A 805 -7.13 11.58 -21.70
CA LEU A 805 -7.61 10.68 -20.65
C LEU A 805 -8.39 9.49 -21.24
N ARG A 806 -9.23 9.70 -22.26
CA ARG A 806 -9.89 8.58 -22.99
C ARG A 806 -8.88 7.66 -23.66
N MET A 807 -7.80 8.19 -24.23
CA MET A 807 -6.70 7.39 -24.76
C MET A 807 -6.06 6.54 -23.65
N PHE A 808 -5.79 7.13 -22.48
CA PHE A 808 -5.25 6.43 -21.31
C PHE A 808 -6.20 5.35 -20.77
N ASP A 809 -7.50 5.63 -20.65
CA ASP A 809 -8.52 4.66 -20.26
C ASP A 809 -8.58 3.48 -21.24
N GLY A 810 -8.34 3.73 -22.53
CA GLY A 810 -8.14 2.71 -23.54
C GLY A 810 -6.90 1.84 -23.30
N MET A 811 -5.77 2.42 -22.85
CA MET A 811 -4.57 1.65 -22.46
C MET A 811 -4.85 0.77 -21.23
N VAL A 812 -5.56 1.31 -20.22
CA VAL A 812 -5.98 0.56 -19.02
C VAL A 812 -6.85 -0.64 -19.39
N ARG A 813 -7.77 -0.48 -20.35
CA ARG A 813 -8.60 -1.57 -20.87
C ARG A 813 -7.80 -2.63 -21.64
N ARG A 814 -6.80 -2.23 -22.44
CA ARG A 814 -5.90 -3.17 -23.13
C ARG A 814 -5.08 -3.97 -22.11
N SER A 815 -4.37 -3.30 -21.22
CA SER A 815 -3.56 -3.92 -20.16
C SER A 815 -4.36 -4.92 -19.32
N PHE A 816 -5.60 -4.58 -18.94
CA PHE A 816 -6.52 -5.53 -18.30
C PHE A 816 -6.80 -6.77 -19.15
N GLY A 817 -7.08 -6.59 -20.45
CA GLY A 817 -7.29 -7.70 -21.37
C GLY A 817 -6.04 -8.56 -21.58
N ASP A 818 -4.86 -7.93 -21.63
CA ASP A 818 -3.57 -8.60 -21.87
C ASP A 818 -3.24 -9.60 -20.73
N PHE A 819 -3.34 -9.20 -19.46
CA PHE A 819 -3.03 -10.11 -18.33
C PHE A 819 -4.20 -11.02 -17.91
N THR A 820 -5.44 -10.75 -18.33
CA THR A 820 -6.61 -11.61 -17.98
C THR A 820 -7.11 -12.51 -19.10
N GLY A 821 -6.79 -12.21 -20.37
CA GLY A 821 -7.46 -12.80 -21.53
C GLY A 821 -8.95 -12.43 -21.66
N LEU A 822 -9.45 -11.44 -20.91
CA LEU A 822 -10.84 -11.02 -20.96
C LEU A 822 -11.01 -9.77 -21.82
N HIS A 823 -12.02 -9.80 -22.70
CA HIS A 823 -12.39 -8.66 -23.54
C HIS A 823 -13.85 -8.25 -23.26
N PRO A 824 -14.12 -7.54 -22.14
CA PRO A 824 -15.46 -7.09 -21.81
C PRO A 824 -16.04 -6.20 -22.91
N ASN A 825 -17.35 -6.30 -23.17
CA ASN A 825 -18.06 -5.37 -24.05
C ASN A 825 -18.20 -3.97 -23.40
N ALA A 826 -18.90 -3.03 -24.06
CA ALA A 826 -19.04 -1.66 -23.55
C ALA A 826 -19.74 -1.58 -22.17
N LEU A 827 -20.83 -2.32 -21.97
CA LEU A 827 -21.59 -2.35 -20.71
C LEU A 827 -20.79 -3.04 -19.59
N GLN A 828 -20.15 -4.16 -19.90
CA GLN A 828 -19.29 -4.87 -18.95
C GLN A 828 -18.05 -4.05 -18.55
N TRP A 829 -17.52 -3.23 -19.47
CA TRP A 829 -16.45 -2.28 -19.14
C TRP A 829 -16.94 -1.10 -18.30
N LYS A 830 -18.14 -0.56 -18.56
CA LYS A 830 -18.79 0.40 -17.65
C LYS A 830 -18.86 -0.17 -16.23
N GLN A 831 -19.36 -1.40 -16.08
CA GLN A 831 -19.36 -2.08 -14.77
C GLN A 831 -17.95 -2.21 -14.18
N ALA A 832 -16.95 -2.66 -14.96
CA ALA A 832 -15.57 -2.80 -14.47
C ALA A 832 -14.98 -1.49 -13.92
N ALA A 833 -15.36 -0.35 -14.52
CA ALA A 833 -14.94 0.98 -14.09
C ALA A 833 -15.58 1.43 -12.76
N LEU A 834 -16.76 0.93 -12.38
CA LEU A 834 -17.41 1.29 -11.12
C LEU A 834 -16.57 0.87 -9.89
N GLY A 835 -16.77 1.58 -8.78
CA GLY A 835 -16.18 1.22 -7.49
C GLY A 835 -16.62 -0.17 -7.00
N LEU A 836 -15.81 -0.79 -6.11
CA LEU A 836 -16.05 -2.15 -5.60
C LEU A 836 -17.40 -2.34 -4.90
N GLY A 837 -17.98 -1.26 -4.34
CA GLY A 837 -19.32 -1.24 -3.73
C GLY A 837 -20.48 -1.06 -4.69
N HIS A 838 -20.20 -0.95 -5.99
CA HIS A 838 -21.17 -0.80 -7.06
C HIS A 838 -20.94 -1.91 -8.11
N GLY A 839 -20.68 -3.14 -7.65
CA GLY A 839 -20.45 -4.33 -8.49
C GLY A 839 -19.18 -4.32 -9.37
N GLY A 840 -18.45 -3.21 -9.45
CA GLY A 840 -17.31 -3.05 -10.36
C GLY A 840 -15.98 -3.59 -9.86
N LEU A 841 -14.92 -3.36 -10.63
CA LEU A 841 -13.54 -3.75 -10.29
C LEU A 841 -12.72 -2.61 -9.69
N GLY A 842 -13.25 -1.38 -9.68
CA GLY A 842 -12.56 -0.17 -9.24
C GLY A 842 -11.62 0.42 -10.29
N LEU A 843 -11.74 0.03 -11.56
CA LEU A 843 -10.93 0.53 -12.67
C LEU A 843 -11.50 1.86 -13.22
N ARG A 844 -11.76 2.82 -12.33
CA ARG A 844 -12.45 4.08 -12.65
C ARG A 844 -11.83 4.78 -13.86
N SER A 845 -12.70 5.19 -14.77
CA SER A 845 -12.40 6.02 -15.92
C SER A 845 -11.78 7.35 -15.47
N THR A 846 -10.59 7.66 -15.98
CA THR A 846 -9.95 8.95 -15.72
C THR A 846 -10.69 10.07 -16.42
N SER A 847 -11.18 9.84 -17.65
CA SER A 847 -11.93 10.84 -18.40
C SER A 847 -13.28 11.20 -17.74
N ASP A 848 -13.98 10.25 -17.13
CA ASP A 848 -15.29 10.54 -16.53
C ASP A 848 -15.20 11.29 -15.20
N HIS A 849 -14.21 10.95 -14.38
CA HIS A 849 -13.99 11.54 -13.06
C HIS A 849 -13.08 12.78 -13.07
N ALA A 850 -12.53 13.18 -14.23
CA ALA A 850 -11.64 14.35 -14.35
C ALA A 850 -12.29 15.64 -13.81
N SER A 851 -13.56 15.90 -14.16
CA SER A 851 -14.30 17.07 -13.65
C SER A 851 -14.44 17.04 -12.13
N ALA A 852 -14.78 15.89 -11.53
CA ALA A 852 -14.87 15.72 -10.09
C ALA A 852 -13.52 15.95 -9.37
N ALA A 853 -12.42 15.51 -9.98
CA ALA A 853 -11.07 15.71 -9.44
C ALA A 853 -10.63 17.18 -9.52
N PHE A 854 -10.84 17.84 -10.65
CA PHE A 854 -10.53 19.25 -10.86
C PHE A 854 -11.34 20.15 -9.92
N LEU A 855 -12.67 20.01 -9.92
CA LEU A 855 -13.58 20.81 -9.09
C LEU A 855 -13.24 20.71 -7.60
N ALA A 856 -13.00 19.50 -7.08
CA ALA A 856 -12.64 19.31 -5.68
C ALA A 856 -11.22 19.80 -5.32
N SER A 857 -10.30 19.87 -6.28
CA SER A 857 -8.98 20.46 -6.09
C SER A 857 -9.07 21.99 -6.09
N TRP A 858 -9.70 22.56 -7.10
CA TRP A 858 -9.99 23.99 -7.23
C TRP A 858 -10.73 24.54 -6.00
N ALA A 859 -11.79 23.86 -5.53
CA ALA A 859 -12.55 24.26 -4.34
C ALA A 859 -11.65 24.32 -3.09
N SER A 860 -10.76 23.34 -2.92
CA SER A 860 -9.79 23.31 -1.81
C SER A 860 -8.68 24.37 -1.92
N ALA A 861 -8.51 24.95 -3.11
CA ALA A 861 -7.56 26.01 -3.40
C ALA A 861 -8.19 27.42 -3.38
N LEU A 862 -9.51 27.56 -3.57
CA LEU A 862 -10.20 28.85 -3.69
C LEU A 862 -9.95 29.76 -2.47
N GLN A 863 -10.02 29.21 -1.25
CA GLN A 863 -9.75 29.94 0.00
C GLN A 863 -8.29 30.37 0.16
N ALA A 864 -7.36 29.70 -0.52
CA ALA A 864 -5.93 30.02 -0.51
C ALA A 864 -5.56 31.13 -1.50
N GLY A 865 -6.42 31.42 -2.49
CA GLY A 865 -6.14 32.38 -3.57
C GLY A 865 -5.69 33.75 -3.08
N ALA A 866 -6.50 34.40 -2.24
CA ALA A 866 -6.25 35.75 -1.73
C ALA A 866 -5.01 35.90 -0.82
N ALA A 867 -4.48 34.81 -0.27
CA ALA A 867 -3.23 34.85 0.51
C ALA A 867 -1.98 34.72 -0.36
N LEU A 868 -2.13 34.19 -1.59
CA LEU A 868 -1.06 33.87 -2.53
C LEU A 868 -0.96 34.86 -3.70
N ASP A 869 -2.09 35.42 -4.13
CA ASP A 869 -2.23 36.48 -5.12
C ASP A 869 -3.05 37.62 -4.49
N ALA A 870 -2.41 38.78 -4.27
CA ALA A 870 -3.08 39.94 -3.65
C ALA A 870 -4.20 40.54 -4.52
N THR A 871 -4.20 40.23 -5.83
CA THR A 871 -5.21 40.65 -6.79
C THR A 871 -6.27 39.57 -7.05
N PHE A 872 -6.28 38.49 -6.26
CA PHE A 872 -7.20 37.37 -6.44
C PHE A 872 -8.65 37.74 -6.13
N CYS A 873 -9.51 37.68 -7.15
CA CYS A 873 -10.95 37.83 -7.00
C CYS A 873 -11.65 36.45 -6.91
N PRO A 874 -12.23 36.06 -5.75
CA PRO A 874 -12.96 34.80 -5.62
C PRO A 874 -14.18 34.70 -6.55
N ASN A 875 -14.83 35.83 -6.85
CA ASN A 875 -16.00 35.86 -7.74
C ASN A 875 -15.61 35.59 -9.19
N GLU A 876 -14.50 36.18 -9.67
CA GLU A 876 -13.91 35.89 -10.98
C GLU A 876 -13.42 34.43 -11.08
N ALA A 877 -12.85 33.90 -10.00
CA ALA A 877 -12.46 32.50 -9.94
C ALA A 877 -13.68 31.54 -9.98
N LYS A 878 -14.82 31.93 -9.39
CA LYS A 878 -16.09 31.18 -9.45
C LYS A 878 -16.77 31.26 -10.82
N SER A 879 -16.76 32.42 -11.48
CA SER A 879 -17.35 32.61 -12.83
C SER A 879 -16.44 32.13 -13.97
N CYS A 880 -15.30 31.51 -13.65
CA CYS A 880 -14.34 30.98 -14.60
C CYS A 880 -14.96 29.98 -15.60
N PRO A 881 -14.75 30.15 -16.93
CA PRO A 881 -15.25 29.23 -17.94
C PRO A 881 -14.80 27.77 -17.75
N GLU A 882 -13.57 27.54 -17.28
CA GLU A 882 -13.06 26.17 -17.02
C GLU A 882 -13.82 25.50 -15.85
N VAL A 883 -14.20 26.26 -14.83
CA VAL A 883 -14.97 25.77 -13.67
C VAL A 883 -16.41 25.49 -14.08
N ALA A 884 -17.04 26.40 -14.83
CA ALA A 884 -18.38 26.21 -15.39
C ALA A 884 -18.44 25.00 -16.34
N ALA A 885 -17.46 24.84 -17.23
CA ALA A 885 -17.37 23.70 -18.14
C ALA A 885 -17.09 22.38 -17.39
N ALA A 886 -16.28 22.40 -16.33
CA ALA A 886 -16.08 21.22 -15.49
C ALA A 886 -17.36 20.83 -14.72
N LEU A 887 -18.12 21.81 -14.19
CA LEU A 887 -19.40 21.57 -13.52
C LEU A 887 -20.45 21.01 -14.50
N ALA A 888 -20.57 21.60 -15.69
CA ALA A 888 -21.44 21.08 -16.75
C ALA A 888 -21.04 19.65 -17.16
N CYS A 889 -19.75 19.36 -17.32
CA CYS A 889 -19.23 18.02 -17.64
C CYS A 889 -19.38 17.01 -16.48
N PHE A 890 -19.55 17.47 -15.24
CA PHE A 890 -19.90 16.63 -14.10
C PHE A 890 -21.40 16.32 -14.09
N ASN A 891 -22.25 17.35 -14.13
CA ASN A 891 -23.71 17.20 -14.14
C ASN A 891 -24.23 16.47 -15.39
N SER A 892 -23.55 16.57 -16.55
CA SER A 892 -23.92 15.81 -17.76
C SER A 892 -23.78 14.28 -17.63
N LYS A 893 -23.27 13.77 -16.51
CA LYS A 893 -23.16 12.34 -16.19
C LYS A 893 -24.12 11.91 -15.06
N LEU A 894 -25.03 12.80 -14.66
CA LEU A 894 -25.98 12.61 -13.57
C LEU A 894 -27.39 12.91 -14.06
N GLU A 895 -28.37 12.21 -13.48
CA GLU A 895 -29.79 12.56 -13.66
C GLU A 895 -30.10 13.96 -13.12
N PRO A 896 -31.07 14.70 -13.69
CA PRO A 896 -31.36 16.09 -13.33
C PRO A 896 -31.53 16.34 -11.81
N GLU A 897 -32.15 15.42 -11.09
CA GLU A 897 -32.39 15.50 -9.64
C GLU A 897 -31.12 15.32 -8.81
N ALA A 898 -30.05 14.77 -9.40
CA ALA A 898 -28.76 14.55 -8.77
C ALA A 898 -27.70 15.61 -9.13
N HIS A 899 -28.05 16.58 -9.99
CA HIS A 899 -27.17 17.69 -10.37
C HIS A 899 -26.75 18.50 -9.14
N ILE A 900 -25.53 19.04 -9.20
CA ILE A 900 -24.97 19.85 -8.11
C ILE A 900 -24.72 21.29 -8.55
N THR A 901 -24.83 22.19 -7.58
CA THR A 901 -24.44 23.60 -7.72
C THR A 901 -22.95 23.81 -7.46
N LEU A 902 -22.47 25.03 -7.67
CA LEU A 902 -21.09 25.38 -7.30
C LEU A 902 -20.89 25.40 -5.76
N ASP A 903 -21.91 25.71 -4.96
CA ASP A 903 -21.79 25.72 -3.51
C ASP A 903 -21.79 24.29 -2.92
N ASP A 904 -22.47 23.35 -3.57
CA ASP A 904 -22.32 21.90 -3.30
C ASP A 904 -20.88 21.43 -3.58
N VAL A 905 -20.23 21.94 -4.63
CA VAL A 905 -18.82 21.64 -4.93
C VAL A 905 -17.92 22.17 -3.81
N LEU A 906 -18.16 23.38 -3.30
CA LEU A 906 -17.35 24.00 -2.23
C LEU A 906 -17.44 23.24 -0.89
N SER A 907 -18.57 22.58 -0.63
CA SER A 907 -18.77 21.73 0.57
C SER A 907 -18.39 20.26 0.35
N SER A 908 -18.18 19.83 -0.90
CA SER A 908 -17.93 18.44 -1.27
C SER A 908 -16.44 18.05 -1.29
N LYS A 909 -16.17 16.79 -0.94
CA LYS A 909 -14.87 16.14 -1.14
C LYS A 909 -14.88 15.36 -2.46
N GLN A 910 -13.73 15.26 -3.15
CA GLN A 910 -13.60 14.47 -4.39
C GLN A 910 -14.18 13.05 -4.27
N HIS A 911 -14.02 12.43 -3.10
CA HIS A 911 -14.56 11.09 -2.84
C HIS A 911 -16.08 11.03 -2.97
N ALA A 912 -16.82 11.99 -2.39
CA ALA A 912 -18.27 12.06 -2.47
C ALA A 912 -18.74 12.32 -3.90
N MET A 913 -18.08 13.25 -4.62
CA MET A 913 -18.36 13.50 -6.04
C MET A 913 -18.12 12.25 -6.91
N SER A 914 -17.06 11.49 -6.64
CA SER A 914 -16.78 10.23 -7.34
C SER A 914 -17.76 9.12 -6.97
N GLN A 915 -18.28 9.10 -5.73
CA GLN A 915 -19.35 8.18 -5.34
C GLN A 915 -20.67 8.51 -6.05
N ARG A 916 -21.01 9.79 -6.28
CA ARG A 916 -22.19 10.18 -7.08
C ARG A 916 -22.11 9.66 -8.52
N LEU A 917 -20.94 9.80 -9.17
CA LEU A 917 -20.70 9.24 -10.51
C LEU A 917 -20.77 7.71 -10.53
N ASP A 918 -20.13 7.03 -9.56
CA ASP A 918 -20.25 5.57 -9.44
C ASP A 918 -21.72 5.15 -9.21
N HIS A 919 -22.51 5.93 -8.47
CA HIS A 919 -23.90 5.62 -8.17
C HIS A 919 -24.82 5.81 -9.39
N ALA A 920 -24.62 6.85 -10.19
CA ALA A 920 -25.34 7.03 -11.45
C ALA A 920 -25.08 5.86 -12.41
N GLY A 921 -23.80 5.49 -12.62
CA GLY A 921 -23.43 4.33 -13.43
C GLY A 921 -23.91 2.99 -12.84
N TRP A 922 -24.08 2.89 -11.52
CA TRP A 922 -24.69 1.74 -10.86
C TRP A 922 -26.18 1.60 -11.15
N GLN A 923 -26.95 2.71 -11.11
CA GLN A 923 -28.36 2.67 -11.46
C GLN A 923 -28.55 2.34 -12.95
N GLU A 924 -27.72 2.89 -13.84
CA GLU A 924 -27.68 2.50 -15.25
C GLU A 924 -27.45 0.98 -15.40
N GLN A 925 -26.45 0.42 -14.70
CA GLN A 925 -26.14 -1.01 -14.75
C GLN A 925 -27.30 -1.88 -14.23
N LEU A 926 -27.97 -1.49 -13.14
CA LEU A 926 -29.13 -2.22 -12.59
C LEU A 926 -30.37 -2.11 -13.48
N GLY A 927 -30.51 -1.02 -14.25
CA GLY A 927 -31.59 -0.85 -15.23
C GLY A 927 -31.46 -1.78 -16.43
N HIS A 928 -30.24 -2.05 -16.89
CA HIS A 928 -29.97 -2.95 -18.03
C HIS A 928 -29.86 -4.43 -17.65
N ALA A 929 -29.67 -4.76 -16.36
CA ALA A 929 -29.45 -6.13 -15.91
C ALA A 929 -30.76 -6.94 -15.79
N SER A 930 -30.72 -8.22 -16.19
CA SER A 930 -31.81 -9.18 -15.98
C SER A 930 -32.11 -9.40 -14.49
N VAL A 931 -33.24 -10.01 -14.14
CA VAL A 931 -33.62 -10.28 -12.72
C VAL A 931 -32.51 -11.04 -11.97
N ALA A 932 -31.97 -12.11 -12.58
CA ALA A 932 -30.82 -12.84 -12.05
C ALA A 932 -29.52 -12.02 -12.08
N GLY A 933 -29.34 -11.18 -13.11
CA GLY A 933 -28.22 -10.26 -13.19
C GLY A 933 -28.20 -9.24 -12.03
N ARG A 934 -29.33 -8.61 -11.73
CA ARG A 934 -29.52 -7.67 -10.61
C ARG A 934 -29.27 -8.33 -9.26
N ALA A 935 -29.83 -9.52 -9.04
CA ALA A 935 -29.60 -10.29 -7.82
C ALA A 935 -28.10 -10.62 -7.62
N THR A 936 -27.42 -10.99 -8.71
CA THR A 936 -25.97 -11.22 -8.71
C THR A 936 -25.20 -9.93 -8.38
N LEU A 937 -25.51 -8.81 -9.03
CA LEU A 937 -24.83 -7.53 -8.83
C LEU A 937 -24.99 -7.01 -7.39
N LEU A 938 -26.20 -7.05 -6.82
CA LEU A 938 -26.48 -6.64 -5.44
C LEU A 938 -25.67 -7.48 -4.41
N SER A 939 -25.55 -8.78 -4.67
CA SER A 939 -24.71 -9.68 -3.87
C SER A 939 -23.20 -9.39 -4.05
N GLU A 940 -22.73 -9.22 -5.29
CA GLU A 940 -21.35 -8.88 -5.64
C GLU A 940 -20.90 -7.50 -5.08
N ALA A 941 -21.82 -6.54 -4.94
CA ALA A 941 -21.58 -5.22 -4.35
C ALA A 941 -21.43 -5.23 -2.82
N SER A 942 -21.98 -6.26 -2.16
CA SER A 942 -21.99 -6.39 -0.70
C SER A 942 -20.57 -6.61 -0.11
N VAL A 943 -20.38 -6.31 1.18
CA VAL A 943 -19.04 -6.22 1.81
C VAL A 943 -18.22 -7.51 1.67
N GLY A 944 -18.82 -8.67 1.96
CA GLY A 944 -18.18 -9.98 1.76
C GLY A 944 -17.99 -10.31 0.28
N GLY A 945 -18.98 -10.00 -0.57
CA GLY A 945 -18.95 -10.21 -2.01
C GLY A 945 -17.71 -9.59 -2.66
N ARG A 946 -17.42 -8.32 -2.35
CA ARG A 946 -16.25 -7.60 -2.89
C ARG A 946 -14.91 -7.89 -2.19
N ALA A 947 -14.88 -8.68 -1.12
CA ALA A 947 -13.70 -8.83 -0.26
C ALA A 947 -12.50 -9.46 -0.99
N PHE A 948 -12.72 -10.48 -1.84
CA PHE A 948 -11.65 -11.17 -2.55
C PHE A 948 -10.81 -10.24 -3.46
N LEU A 949 -11.43 -9.20 -4.03
CA LEU A 949 -10.75 -8.22 -4.88
C LEU A 949 -9.79 -7.32 -4.08
N ALA A 950 -10.04 -7.10 -2.80
CA ALA A 950 -9.18 -6.30 -1.92
C ALA A 950 -7.98 -7.10 -1.36
N ALA A 951 -8.02 -8.42 -1.46
CA ALA A 951 -7.06 -9.30 -0.84
C ALA A 951 -5.62 -9.12 -1.38
N VAL A 952 -4.64 -9.37 -0.53
CA VAL A 952 -3.23 -9.53 -0.95
C VAL A 952 -3.06 -10.96 -1.49
N PRO A 953 -2.45 -11.20 -2.68
CA PRO A 953 -2.34 -12.55 -3.27
C PRO A 953 -1.36 -13.53 -2.58
N ALA A 954 -1.52 -13.75 -1.27
CA ALA A 954 -0.55 -14.48 -0.44
C ALA A 954 -1.20 -15.50 0.51
N GLY A 955 -0.60 -16.68 0.64
CA GLY A 955 -1.14 -17.72 1.53
C GLY A 955 -2.54 -18.16 1.12
N ARG A 956 -3.50 -18.07 2.04
CA ARG A 956 -4.91 -18.48 1.83
C ARG A 956 -5.68 -17.57 0.86
N THR A 957 -5.21 -16.34 0.62
CA THR A 957 -5.88 -15.38 -0.25
C THR A 957 -5.33 -15.33 -1.67
N ARG A 958 -4.39 -16.23 -2.03
CA ARG A 958 -3.94 -16.43 -3.41
C ARG A 958 -4.90 -17.36 -4.15
N LEU A 959 -5.38 -16.92 -5.31
CA LEU A 959 -6.10 -17.76 -6.27
C LEU A 959 -5.15 -18.24 -7.37
N GLU A 960 -5.44 -19.38 -7.98
CA GLU A 960 -4.76 -19.77 -9.22
C GLU A 960 -5.32 -18.95 -10.40
N PRO A 961 -4.51 -18.61 -11.42
CA PRO A 961 -4.89 -17.66 -12.47
C PRO A 961 -6.24 -17.96 -13.14
N ALA A 962 -6.46 -19.21 -13.57
CA ALA A 962 -7.72 -19.63 -14.20
C ALA A 962 -8.93 -19.48 -13.28
N ALA A 963 -8.79 -19.76 -11.98
CA ALA A 963 -9.86 -19.59 -11.01
C ALA A 963 -10.19 -18.11 -10.79
N PHE A 964 -9.17 -17.24 -10.75
CA PHE A 964 -9.38 -15.80 -10.66
C PHE A 964 -10.04 -15.21 -11.91
N ILE A 965 -9.62 -15.63 -13.11
CA ILE A 965 -10.22 -15.20 -14.38
C ILE A 965 -11.69 -15.66 -14.48
N SER A 966 -12.01 -16.89 -14.07
CA SER A 966 -13.39 -17.39 -14.01
C SER A 966 -14.26 -16.54 -13.06
N GLU A 967 -13.74 -16.13 -11.90
CA GLU A 967 -14.45 -15.21 -10.99
C GLU A 967 -14.64 -13.81 -11.57
N LEU A 968 -13.67 -13.29 -12.33
CA LEU A 968 -13.83 -12.02 -13.04
C LEU A 968 -14.92 -12.10 -14.13
N ARG A 969 -15.01 -13.21 -14.87
CA ARG A 969 -16.11 -13.45 -15.84
C ARG A 969 -17.47 -13.43 -15.15
N ALA A 970 -17.62 -14.21 -14.08
CA ALA A 970 -18.87 -14.30 -13.32
C ALA A 970 -19.27 -12.94 -12.70
N ARG A 971 -18.31 -12.18 -12.15
CA ARG A 971 -18.59 -10.85 -11.60
C ARG A 971 -18.99 -9.83 -12.67
N LEU A 972 -18.31 -9.83 -13.82
CA LEU A 972 -18.60 -8.94 -14.95
C LEU A 972 -19.73 -9.43 -15.86
N GLN A 973 -20.41 -10.54 -15.50
CA GLN A 973 -21.49 -11.13 -16.29
C GLN A 973 -21.09 -11.38 -17.76
N ILE A 974 -19.85 -11.83 -17.95
CA ILE A 974 -19.35 -12.29 -19.25
C ILE A 974 -19.91 -13.70 -19.47
N PRO A 975 -20.68 -13.95 -20.55
CA PRO A 975 -21.13 -15.28 -20.90
C PRO A 975 -19.95 -16.24 -20.96
N ASP A 976 -20.11 -17.39 -20.32
CA ASP A 976 -19.13 -18.46 -20.22
C ASP A 976 -19.21 -19.41 -21.42
N ALA A 977 -20.43 -19.60 -21.94
CA ALA A 977 -20.77 -20.30 -23.18
C ALA A 977 -21.75 -19.45 -24.00
N ASP A 978 -21.97 -19.82 -25.27
CA ASP A 978 -22.85 -19.10 -26.20
C ASP A 978 -24.35 -19.46 -26.02
N ALA A 979 -24.64 -20.62 -25.44
CA ALA A 979 -25.99 -21.11 -25.15
C ALA A 979 -26.00 -21.96 -23.87
N ASP A 980 -27.18 -22.13 -23.27
CA ASP A 980 -27.39 -23.02 -22.13
C ASP A 980 -27.16 -24.49 -22.55
N ALA A 981 -26.65 -25.31 -21.62
CA ALA A 981 -26.28 -26.70 -21.87
C ALA A 981 -26.70 -27.62 -20.71
N TRP A 982 -26.54 -28.95 -20.85
CA TRP A 982 -26.75 -29.88 -19.75
C TRP A 982 -25.50 -30.04 -18.88
N CYS A 983 -25.67 -30.04 -17.56
CA CYS A 983 -24.59 -30.27 -16.60
C CYS A 983 -24.05 -31.71 -16.74
N PRO A 984 -22.76 -31.94 -17.06
CA PRO A 984 -22.24 -33.28 -17.29
C PRO A 984 -22.23 -34.18 -16.04
N LEU A 985 -22.54 -33.63 -14.85
CA LEU A 985 -22.46 -34.31 -13.57
C LEU A 985 -23.80 -34.52 -12.86
N CYS A 986 -24.88 -33.84 -13.25
CA CYS A 986 -26.19 -33.96 -12.57
C CYS A 986 -27.40 -33.71 -13.46
N ASP A 987 -27.20 -33.57 -14.77
CA ASP A 987 -28.27 -33.41 -15.77
C ASP A 987 -29.24 -32.24 -15.51
N GLY A 988 -28.80 -31.24 -14.73
CA GLY A 988 -29.48 -29.95 -14.59
C GLY A 988 -29.01 -28.94 -15.64
N VAL A 989 -29.81 -27.92 -15.92
CA VAL A 989 -29.42 -26.86 -16.88
C VAL A 989 -28.23 -26.08 -16.36
N MET A 990 -27.17 -26.01 -17.17
CA MET A 990 -26.02 -25.13 -17.06
C MET A 990 -26.35 -23.84 -17.81
N ASP A 991 -26.56 -22.76 -17.08
CA ASP A 991 -26.79 -21.44 -17.66
C ASP A 991 -25.49 -20.88 -18.27
N ILE A 992 -25.62 -20.01 -19.29
CA ILE A 992 -24.49 -19.30 -19.91
C ILE A 992 -23.58 -18.52 -18.94
N HIS A 993 -23.93 -18.33 -17.67
CA HIS A 993 -23.08 -17.63 -16.68
C HIS A 993 -22.54 -18.55 -15.55
N ASN A 994 -22.73 -19.87 -15.65
CA ASN A 994 -22.33 -20.87 -14.63
C ASN A 994 -22.91 -20.64 -13.22
N TYR A 995 -24.06 -19.98 -13.07
CA TYR A 995 -24.74 -19.88 -11.78
C TYR A 995 -25.08 -21.28 -11.22
N HIS A 996 -25.48 -22.23 -12.08
CA HIS A 996 -25.68 -23.63 -11.72
C HIS A 996 -24.41 -24.27 -11.17
N ALA A 997 -23.26 -24.13 -11.86
CA ALA A 997 -22.01 -24.78 -11.46
C ALA A 997 -21.62 -24.42 -10.02
N GLY A 998 -21.87 -23.17 -9.60
CA GLY A 998 -21.64 -22.69 -8.24
C GLY A 998 -22.53 -23.32 -7.16
N MET A 999 -23.61 -24.02 -7.52
CA MET A 999 -24.61 -24.57 -6.58
C MET A 999 -24.90 -26.06 -6.74
N CYS A 1000 -24.45 -26.65 -7.84
CA CYS A 1000 -24.59 -28.05 -8.18
C CYS A 1000 -24.21 -28.97 -7.00
N VAL A 1001 -25.04 -29.99 -6.76
CA VAL A 1001 -24.81 -31.00 -5.72
C VAL A 1001 -23.78 -32.06 -6.13
N ALA A 1002 -23.62 -32.30 -7.44
CA ALA A 1002 -22.64 -33.23 -7.97
C ALA A 1002 -21.24 -32.61 -8.10
N GLY A 1003 -20.22 -33.47 -8.28
CA GLY A 1003 -18.80 -33.07 -8.37
C GLY A 1003 -18.11 -32.86 -7.01
N GLY A 1004 -18.87 -32.54 -5.95
CA GLY A 1004 -18.38 -32.45 -4.58
C GLY A 1004 -17.78 -31.09 -4.19
N GLU A 1005 -17.69 -30.12 -5.12
CA GLU A 1005 -17.15 -28.80 -4.83
C GLU A 1005 -17.99 -28.03 -3.80
N ARG A 1006 -19.32 -28.23 -3.77
CA ARG A 1006 -20.23 -27.67 -2.76
C ARG A 1006 -19.83 -28.07 -1.34
N THR A 1007 -19.53 -29.35 -1.11
CA THR A 1007 -19.12 -29.90 0.18
C THR A 1007 -17.72 -29.41 0.58
N GLN A 1008 -16.77 -29.42 -0.36
CA GLN A 1008 -15.42 -28.87 -0.13
C GLN A 1008 -15.46 -27.38 0.25
N ARG A 1009 -16.34 -26.60 -0.39
CA ARG A 1009 -16.53 -25.17 -0.09
C ARG A 1009 -17.07 -24.95 1.32
N HIS A 1010 -18.07 -25.71 1.74
CA HIS A 1010 -18.62 -25.65 3.10
C HIS A 1010 -17.52 -25.98 4.14
N TYR A 1011 -16.76 -27.07 3.97
CA TYR A 1011 -15.68 -27.42 4.89
C TYR A 1011 -14.57 -26.36 4.95
N ALA A 1012 -14.18 -25.78 3.82
CA ALA A 1012 -13.16 -24.73 3.78
C ALA A 1012 -13.59 -23.47 4.54
N VAL A 1013 -14.85 -23.05 4.39
CA VAL A 1013 -15.43 -21.91 5.12
C VAL A 1013 -15.48 -22.20 6.63
N ARG A 1014 -16.03 -23.36 7.01
CA ARG A 1014 -16.11 -23.84 8.40
C ARG A 1014 -14.73 -23.87 9.07
N ASP A 1015 -13.74 -24.47 8.41
CA ASP A 1015 -12.40 -24.65 8.96
C ASP A 1015 -11.62 -23.31 9.04
N ILE A 1016 -11.91 -22.33 8.17
CA ILE A 1016 -11.40 -20.96 8.32
C ILE A 1016 -11.99 -20.32 9.59
N VAL A 1017 -13.32 -20.31 9.76
CA VAL A 1017 -13.93 -19.70 10.96
C VAL A 1017 -13.50 -20.42 12.24
N CYS A 1018 -13.40 -21.74 12.24
CA CYS A 1018 -12.88 -22.52 13.36
C CYS A 1018 -11.41 -22.17 13.70
N ALA A 1019 -10.56 -21.94 12.68
CA ALA A 1019 -9.18 -21.51 12.91
C ALA A 1019 -9.10 -20.06 13.46
N TRP A 1020 -10.00 -19.17 13.05
CA TRP A 1020 -10.09 -17.82 13.59
C TRP A 1020 -10.68 -17.80 15.02
N ALA A 1021 -11.67 -18.63 15.33
CA ALA A 1021 -12.19 -18.80 16.67
C ALA A 1021 -11.16 -19.43 17.64
N HIS A 1022 -10.28 -20.33 17.16
CA HIS A 1022 -9.09 -20.77 17.92
C HIS A 1022 -8.15 -19.59 18.23
N ARG A 1023 -7.83 -18.75 17.23
CA ARG A 1023 -7.01 -17.53 17.42
C ARG A 1023 -7.65 -16.48 18.31
N ALA A 1024 -8.97 -16.54 18.50
CA ALA A 1024 -9.75 -15.70 19.41
C ALA A 1024 -9.87 -16.29 20.83
N GLY A 1025 -9.26 -17.47 21.09
CA GLY A 1025 -9.36 -18.19 22.37
C GLY A 1025 -10.76 -18.74 22.69
N LEU A 1026 -11.67 -18.80 21.72
CA LEU A 1026 -13.07 -19.21 21.91
C LEU A 1026 -13.27 -20.73 22.00
N ARG A 1027 -12.17 -21.50 22.03
CA ARG A 1027 -12.12 -22.98 22.16
C ARG A 1027 -13.15 -23.72 21.28
N PRO A 1028 -13.17 -23.48 19.95
CA PRO A 1028 -14.21 -24.03 19.08
C PRO A 1028 -14.06 -25.54 18.89
N GLU A 1029 -15.17 -26.26 18.93
CA GLU A 1029 -15.26 -27.70 18.65
C GLU A 1029 -15.94 -27.91 17.28
N ARG A 1030 -15.41 -28.81 16.44
CA ARG A 1030 -16.00 -29.11 15.13
C ARG A 1030 -16.97 -30.28 15.21
N GLU A 1031 -18.14 -30.14 14.61
CA GLU A 1031 -19.18 -31.19 14.51
C GLU A 1031 -19.50 -31.89 15.86
N ARG A 1032 -19.53 -31.12 16.97
CA ARG A 1032 -19.66 -31.69 18.32
C ARG A 1032 -20.94 -32.55 18.45
N PRO A 1033 -20.81 -33.85 18.78
CA PRO A 1033 -21.96 -34.72 19.01
C PRO A 1033 -22.63 -34.43 20.36
N GLY A 1034 -23.89 -34.87 20.53
CA GLY A 1034 -24.59 -34.78 21.82
C GLY A 1034 -24.88 -33.35 22.29
N LEU A 1035 -24.97 -32.38 21.36
CA LEU A 1035 -25.39 -31.00 21.67
C LEU A 1035 -26.86 -30.86 22.01
N LEU A 1036 -27.69 -31.80 21.52
CA LEU A 1036 -29.09 -31.93 21.89
C LEU A 1036 -29.25 -33.25 22.64
N LEU A 1037 -29.58 -33.16 23.92
CA LEU A 1037 -30.03 -34.29 24.73
C LEU A 1037 -31.46 -34.66 24.34
N PRO A 1038 -31.82 -35.96 24.33
CA PRO A 1038 -33.19 -36.40 24.09
C PRO A 1038 -34.09 -35.99 25.27
N GLN A 1039 -35.27 -35.46 24.97
CA GLN A 1039 -36.22 -35.03 26.02
C GLN A 1039 -37.06 -36.19 26.59
N ASN A 1040 -37.08 -37.33 25.90
CA ASN A 1040 -37.81 -38.54 26.26
C ASN A 1040 -37.07 -39.78 25.70
N PRO A 1041 -37.19 -40.97 26.34
CA PRO A 1041 -36.38 -42.14 25.99
C PRO A 1041 -36.55 -42.66 24.55
N GLU A 1042 -37.69 -42.39 23.92
CA GLU A 1042 -38.00 -42.79 22.54
C GLU A 1042 -37.40 -41.84 21.49
N ASP A 1043 -37.00 -40.62 21.86
CA ASP A 1043 -36.42 -39.63 20.94
C ASP A 1043 -34.93 -39.87 20.68
N GLY A 1044 -34.60 -41.07 20.19
CA GLY A 1044 -33.26 -41.40 19.70
C GLY A 1044 -32.84 -40.59 18.45
N HIS A 1045 -33.73 -39.76 17.89
CA HIS A 1045 -33.46 -38.92 16.74
C HIS A 1045 -32.78 -37.61 17.11
N SER A 1046 -33.20 -36.92 18.18
CA SER A 1046 -32.55 -35.67 18.61
C SER A 1046 -31.09 -35.88 19.04
N ALA A 1047 -30.81 -36.97 19.77
CA ALA A 1047 -29.46 -37.34 20.19
C ALA A 1047 -28.46 -37.57 19.02
N ARG A 1048 -28.96 -37.91 17.82
CA ARG A 1048 -28.16 -38.09 16.60
C ARG A 1048 -27.96 -36.80 15.80
N ARG A 1049 -28.71 -35.71 16.09
CA ARG A 1049 -28.59 -34.44 15.38
C ARG A 1049 -27.30 -33.71 15.77
N ARG A 1050 -26.67 -33.10 14.77
CA ARG A 1050 -25.53 -32.19 14.93
C ARG A 1050 -25.97 -30.78 14.52
N PRO A 1051 -26.44 -29.94 15.44
CA PRO A 1051 -26.91 -28.59 15.12
C PRO A 1051 -25.77 -27.58 14.90
N ALA A 1052 -24.50 -28.01 15.02
CA ALA A 1052 -23.35 -27.14 14.87
C ALA A 1052 -22.26 -27.81 14.04
N ASP A 1053 -21.80 -27.13 12.99
CA ASP A 1053 -20.52 -27.46 12.33
C ASP A 1053 -19.35 -26.93 13.16
N VAL A 1054 -19.54 -25.78 13.82
CA VAL A 1054 -18.62 -25.22 14.81
C VAL A 1054 -19.42 -24.85 16.06
N PHE A 1055 -19.13 -25.52 17.17
CA PHE A 1055 -19.64 -25.16 18.48
C PHE A 1055 -18.65 -24.26 19.21
N LEU A 1056 -19.15 -23.19 19.83
CA LEU A 1056 -18.40 -22.28 20.70
C LEU A 1056 -18.92 -22.47 22.13
N PRO A 1057 -18.13 -23.04 23.06
CA PRO A 1057 -18.57 -23.25 24.44
C PRO A 1057 -18.96 -21.97 25.19
N ALA A 1058 -18.36 -20.84 24.81
CA ALA A 1058 -18.74 -19.51 25.29
C ALA A 1058 -18.51 -18.46 24.21
N PHE A 1059 -19.59 -17.83 23.77
CA PHE A 1059 -19.61 -16.74 22.79
C PHE A 1059 -20.63 -15.69 23.22
N ALA A 1060 -20.20 -14.43 23.35
CA ALA A 1060 -21.02 -13.33 23.90
C ALA A 1060 -21.75 -13.65 25.23
N GLY A 1061 -21.21 -14.60 26.03
CA GLY A 1061 -21.79 -15.03 27.32
C GLY A 1061 -22.62 -16.31 27.29
N SER A 1062 -22.84 -16.95 26.13
CA SER A 1062 -23.61 -18.20 26.02
C SER A 1062 -22.94 -19.25 25.13
N PRO A 1063 -23.21 -20.56 25.32
CA PRO A 1063 -22.81 -21.59 24.35
C PRO A 1063 -23.51 -21.34 23.01
N SER A 1064 -22.79 -21.42 21.89
CA SER A 1064 -23.32 -21.13 20.55
C SER A 1064 -23.03 -22.23 19.54
N ALA A 1065 -24.07 -22.65 18.81
CA ALA A 1065 -24.03 -23.61 17.72
C ALA A 1065 -24.04 -22.87 16.38
N LEU A 1066 -22.92 -22.90 15.65
CA LEU A 1066 -22.80 -22.27 14.33
C LEU A 1066 -23.01 -23.31 13.22
N ASP A 1067 -23.98 -23.06 12.35
CA ASP A 1067 -24.41 -23.96 11.25
C ASP A 1067 -24.24 -23.27 9.89
N PHE A 1068 -23.34 -23.79 9.05
CA PHE A 1068 -22.85 -23.12 7.84
C PHE A 1068 -23.59 -23.56 6.58
N ALA A 1069 -24.18 -22.59 5.89
CA ALA A 1069 -24.80 -22.79 4.59
C ALA A 1069 -24.28 -21.80 3.55
N ILE A 1070 -24.26 -22.25 2.29
CA ILE A 1070 -23.94 -21.39 1.15
C ILE A 1070 -25.07 -21.54 0.14
N THR A 1071 -25.81 -20.46 -0.08
CA THR A 1071 -26.90 -20.34 -1.04
C THR A 1071 -26.45 -19.53 -2.27
N ALA A 1072 -27.35 -19.25 -3.20
CA ALA A 1072 -27.11 -18.40 -4.36
C ALA A 1072 -28.16 -17.29 -4.46
N PRO A 1073 -27.78 -16.05 -4.85
CA PRO A 1073 -28.75 -14.99 -5.09
C PRO A 1073 -29.69 -15.31 -6.26
N GLN A 1074 -29.32 -16.25 -7.14
CA GLN A 1074 -30.14 -16.72 -8.26
C GLN A 1074 -31.19 -17.78 -7.86
N ARG A 1075 -31.33 -18.16 -6.57
CA ARG A 1075 -32.29 -19.19 -6.13
C ARG A 1075 -33.73 -18.76 -6.45
N GLN A 1076 -34.43 -19.58 -7.24
CA GLN A 1076 -35.75 -19.30 -7.83
C GLN A 1076 -36.80 -18.77 -6.84
N GLU A 1077 -36.99 -19.44 -5.70
CA GLU A 1077 -37.91 -19.03 -4.61
C GLU A 1077 -37.72 -17.59 -4.12
N THR A 1078 -36.48 -17.09 -4.17
CA THR A 1078 -36.06 -15.79 -3.62
C THR A 1078 -35.65 -14.80 -4.69
N LEU A 1079 -35.63 -15.20 -5.96
CA LEU A 1079 -35.00 -14.46 -7.06
C LEU A 1079 -35.60 -13.06 -7.26
N ALA A 1080 -36.93 -12.95 -7.23
CA ALA A 1080 -37.63 -11.66 -7.31
C ALA A 1080 -37.20 -10.72 -6.18
N GLN A 1081 -37.14 -11.20 -4.94
CA GLN A 1081 -36.71 -10.41 -3.78
C GLN A 1081 -35.21 -10.05 -3.85
N ALA A 1082 -34.36 -11.00 -4.25
CA ALA A 1082 -32.92 -10.80 -4.40
C ALA A 1082 -32.57 -9.78 -5.49
N SER A 1083 -33.40 -9.64 -6.53
CA SER A 1083 -33.25 -8.62 -7.58
C SER A 1083 -33.56 -7.18 -7.15
N GLN A 1084 -34.10 -7.01 -5.93
CA GLN A 1084 -34.50 -5.74 -5.33
C GLN A 1084 -33.74 -5.44 -4.04
N LYS A 1085 -33.50 -6.45 -3.20
CA LYS A 1085 -32.82 -6.33 -1.90
C LYS A 1085 -31.58 -7.24 -1.86
N PRO A 1086 -30.38 -6.70 -1.55
CA PRO A 1086 -29.17 -7.52 -1.37
C PRO A 1086 -29.38 -8.54 -0.23
N LEU A 1087 -28.73 -9.70 -0.34
CA LEU A 1087 -28.76 -10.77 0.67
C LEU A 1087 -30.14 -11.38 0.96
N ALA A 1088 -31.17 -11.13 0.13
CA ALA A 1088 -32.50 -11.70 0.36
C ALA A 1088 -32.49 -13.24 0.35
N ALA A 1089 -31.67 -13.86 -0.52
CA ALA A 1089 -31.53 -15.31 -0.58
C ALA A 1089 -30.80 -15.87 0.66
N ALA A 1090 -29.72 -15.21 1.10
CA ALA A 1090 -29.03 -15.55 2.36
C ALA A 1090 -29.98 -15.46 3.56
N ALA A 1091 -30.69 -14.34 3.72
CA ALA A 1091 -31.59 -14.09 4.85
C ALA A 1091 -32.80 -15.06 4.87
N ALA A 1092 -33.34 -15.42 3.70
CA ALA A 1092 -34.39 -16.43 3.61
C ALA A 1092 -33.89 -17.84 3.98
N TYR A 1093 -32.67 -18.19 3.56
CA TYR A 1093 -32.05 -19.47 3.91
C TYR A 1093 -31.69 -19.55 5.40
N ALA A 1094 -31.28 -18.45 6.03
CA ALA A 1094 -31.04 -18.36 7.48
C ALA A 1094 -32.33 -18.66 8.27
N ARG A 1095 -33.45 -17.97 7.95
CA ARG A 1095 -34.76 -18.25 8.56
C ARG A 1095 -35.22 -19.69 8.33
N HIS A 1096 -34.96 -20.24 7.14
CA HIS A 1096 -35.25 -21.65 6.88
C HIS A 1096 -34.44 -22.57 7.81
N LYS A 1097 -33.14 -22.33 8.01
CA LYS A 1097 -32.31 -23.12 8.93
C LYS A 1097 -32.78 -23.04 10.39
N GLU A 1098 -33.22 -21.86 10.86
CA GLU A 1098 -33.77 -21.70 12.22
C GLU A 1098 -35.03 -22.54 12.45
N ALA A 1099 -35.96 -22.50 11.49
CA ALA A 1099 -37.22 -23.24 11.53
C ALA A 1099 -37.06 -24.73 11.18
N HIS A 1100 -36.03 -25.10 10.43
CA HIS A 1100 -35.83 -26.47 9.95
C HIS A 1100 -35.72 -27.44 11.13
N LEU A 1101 -36.66 -28.38 11.19
CA LEU A 1101 -36.77 -29.38 12.24
C LEU A 1101 -36.81 -28.81 13.67
N GLN A 1102 -37.29 -27.55 13.84
CA GLN A 1102 -37.31 -26.80 15.10
C GLN A 1102 -35.91 -26.65 15.76
N THR A 1103 -34.83 -26.66 14.96
CA THR A 1103 -33.46 -26.72 15.49
C THR A 1103 -33.12 -25.54 16.40
N ALA A 1104 -33.53 -24.31 16.05
CA ALA A 1104 -33.26 -23.14 16.88
C ALA A 1104 -34.01 -23.17 18.23
N GLU A 1105 -35.23 -23.71 18.25
CA GLU A 1105 -36.05 -23.86 19.45
C GLU A 1105 -35.50 -24.97 20.35
N ALA A 1106 -35.14 -26.12 19.78
CA ALA A 1106 -34.51 -27.22 20.50
C ALA A 1106 -33.17 -26.82 21.14
N CYS A 1107 -32.33 -26.04 20.43
CA CYS A 1107 -31.10 -25.50 21.00
C CYS A 1107 -31.39 -24.53 22.15
N ARG A 1108 -32.36 -23.60 21.97
CA ARG A 1108 -32.76 -22.62 23.00
C ARG A 1108 -33.29 -23.29 24.26
N ALA A 1109 -34.10 -24.34 24.13
CA ALA A 1109 -34.60 -25.14 25.24
C ALA A 1109 -33.50 -25.81 26.07
N GLN A 1110 -32.31 -26.00 25.48
CA GLN A 1110 -31.12 -26.57 26.12
C GLN A 1110 -30.03 -25.53 26.43
N GLY A 1111 -30.37 -24.23 26.40
CA GLY A 1111 -29.45 -23.14 26.73
C GLY A 1111 -28.36 -22.86 25.69
N VAL A 1112 -28.48 -23.40 24.47
CA VAL A 1112 -27.55 -23.18 23.36
C VAL A 1112 -28.13 -22.18 22.37
N CYS A 1113 -27.38 -21.14 22.03
CA CYS A 1113 -27.75 -20.20 20.98
C CYS A 1113 -27.47 -20.83 19.60
N PHE A 1114 -28.51 -21.10 18.81
CA PHE A 1114 -28.34 -21.52 17.41
C PHE A 1114 -28.15 -20.30 16.52
N VAL A 1115 -27.09 -20.28 15.70
CA VAL A 1115 -26.79 -19.18 14.78
C VAL A 1115 -26.53 -19.72 13.37
N PRO A 1116 -27.44 -19.48 12.41
CA PRO A 1116 -27.18 -19.73 11.00
C PRO A 1116 -26.00 -18.87 10.53
N MET A 1117 -25.03 -19.51 9.89
CA MET A 1117 -23.87 -18.86 9.26
C MET A 1117 -24.04 -18.95 7.74
N VAL A 1118 -24.88 -18.08 7.15
CA VAL A 1118 -25.27 -18.18 5.75
C VAL A 1118 -24.51 -17.20 4.86
N ALA A 1119 -23.86 -17.73 3.84
CA ALA A 1119 -23.28 -16.96 2.75
C ALA A 1119 -24.05 -17.17 1.44
N GLU A 1120 -23.96 -16.19 0.54
CA GLU A 1120 -24.24 -16.35 -0.89
C GLU A 1120 -22.97 -16.80 -1.64
N SER A 1121 -23.14 -17.39 -2.82
CA SER A 1121 -22.06 -17.93 -3.65
C SER A 1121 -21.03 -16.89 -4.13
N THR A 1122 -21.32 -15.60 -3.96
CA THR A 1122 -20.41 -14.46 -4.16
C THR A 1122 -19.46 -14.25 -2.96
N GLY A 1123 -19.70 -14.88 -1.82
CA GLY A 1123 -19.01 -14.60 -0.56
C GLY A 1123 -19.61 -13.44 0.24
N ALA A 1124 -20.76 -12.89 -0.16
CA ALA A 1124 -21.58 -12.04 0.70
C ALA A 1124 -22.25 -12.87 1.80
N TRP A 1125 -22.47 -12.29 2.98
CA TRP A 1125 -22.93 -12.99 4.18
C TRP A 1125 -24.18 -12.33 4.77
N ASP A 1126 -25.06 -13.11 5.40
CA ASP A 1126 -26.21 -12.57 6.13
C ASP A 1126 -25.78 -11.70 7.34
N GLU A 1127 -26.71 -10.91 7.86
CA GLU A 1127 -26.44 -9.94 8.93
C GLU A 1127 -26.03 -10.57 10.27
N GLY A 1128 -26.64 -11.71 10.63
CA GLY A 1128 -26.31 -12.46 11.84
C GLY A 1128 -24.93 -13.10 11.74
N ALA A 1129 -24.64 -13.75 10.62
CA ALA A 1129 -23.31 -14.30 10.34
C ALA A 1129 -22.23 -13.20 10.34
N MET A 1130 -22.51 -12.04 9.75
CA MET A 1130 -21.59 -10.89 9.75
C MET A 1130 -21.30 -10.37 11.17
N ALA A 1131 -22.30 -10.36 12.06
CA ALA A 1131 -22.11 -10.01 13.47
C ALA A 1131 -21.17 -11.01 14.18
N VAL A 1132 -21.33 -12.32 13.94
CA VAL A 1132 -20.44 -13.36 14.47
C VAL A 1132 -19.00 -13.19 13.96
N LEU A 1133 -18.82 -13.05 12.64
CA LEU A 1133 -17.50 -12.86 12.03
C LEU A 1133 -16.80 -11.60 12.57
N LYS A 1134 -17.54 -10.52 12.80
CA LYS A 1134 -17.03 -9.27 13.40
C LYS A 1134 -16.57 -9.49 14.84
N HIS A 1135 -17.36 -10.19 15.66
CA HIS A 1135 -16.99 -10.49 17.05
C HIS A 1135 -15.75 -11.39 17.13
N VAL A 1136 -15.66 -12.45 16.30
CA VAL A 1136 -14.48 -13.32 16.22
C VAL A 1136 -13.24 -12.50 15.83
N ALA A 1137 -13.35 -11.61 14.83
CA ALA A 1137 -12.24 -10.75 14.44
C ALA A 1137 -11.83 -9.73 15.52
N GLN A 1138 -12.79 -9.17 16.27
CA GLN A 1138 -12.53 -8.31 17.41
C GLN A 1138 -11.79 -9.06 18.53
N ALA A 1139 -12.19 -10.29 18.84
CA ALA A 1139 -11.52 -11.12 19.84
C ALA A 1139 -10.09 -11.51 19.41
N VAL A 1140 -9.86 -11.84 18.12
CA VAL A 1140 -8.50 -12.03 17.57
C VAL A 1140 -7.66 -10.76 17.72
N ALA A 1141 -8.23 -9.59 17.39
CA ALA A 1141 -7.54 -8.30 17.51
C ALA A 1141 -7.14 -8.01 18.97
N THR A 1142 -8.05 -8.23 19.92
CA THR A 1142 -7.77 -8.08 21.36
C THR A 1142 -6.63 -9.00 21.83
N GLN A 1143 -6.57 -10.26 21.38
CA GLN A 1143 -5.48 -11.17 21.78
C GLN A 1143 -4.15 -10.88 21.09
N SER A 1144 -4.16 -10.39 19.85
CA SER A 1144 -2.95 -10.15 19.06
C SER A 1144 -2.37 -8.74 19.21
N GLY A 1145 -3.16 -7.78 19.68
CA GLY A 1145 -2.83 -6.35 19.64
C GLY A 1145 -2.95 -5.73 18.24
N GLU A 1146 -3.54 -6.45 17.28
CA GLU A 1146 -3.82 -5.95 15.93
C GLU A 1146 -5.06 -5.05 15.90
N ASP A 1147 -5.25 -4.30 14.81
CA ASP A 1147 -6.42 -3.44 14.62
C ASP A 1147 -7.68 -4.28 14.27
N PRO A 1148 -8.82 -4.12 14.98
CA PRO A 1148 -10.03 -4.90 14.74
C PRO A 1148 -10.58 -4.81 13.30
N ALA A 1149 -10.51 -3.64 12.66
CA ALA A 1149 -10.98 -3.48 11.29
C ALA A 1149 -10.08 -4.22 10.28
N THR A 1150 -8.77 -4.25 10.54
CA THR A 1150 -7.77 -5.02 9.79
C THR A 1150 -8.00 -6.52 9.95
N CYS A 1151 -8.16 -7.02 11.19
CA CYS A 1151 -8.48 -8.42 11.44
C CYS A 1151 -9.79 -8.84 10.74
N PHE A 1152 -10.84 -8.02 10.81
CA PHE A 1152 -12.12 -8.31 10.16
C PHE A 1152 -12.00 -8.33 8.63
N SER A 1153 -11.26 -7.37 8.06
CA SER A 1153 -10.99 -7.34 6.63
C SER A 1153 -10.23 -8.57 6.13
N LEU A 1154 -9.24 -9.05 6.91
CA LEU A 1154 -8.47 -10.26 6.58
C LEU A 1154 -9.34 -11.52 6.67
N LEU A 1155 -10.21 -11.64 7.68
CA LEU A 1155 -11.16 -12.76 7.81
C LEU A 1155 -12.10 -12.82 6.60
N LEU A 1156 -12.71 -11.69 6.21
CA LEU A 1156 -13.57 -11.62 5.03
C LEU A 1156 -12.81 -11.89 3.72
N GLN A 1157 -11.54 -11.52 3.62
CA GLN A 1157 -10.69 -11.85 2.47
C GLN A 1157 -10.41 -13.36 2.37
N GLU A 1158 -10.05 -14.03 3.48
CA GLU A 1158 -9.86 -15.50 3.49
C GLU A 1158 -11.16 -16.23 3.11
N LEU A 1159 -12.29 -15.85 3.70
CA LEU A 1159 -13.60 -16.46 3.44
C LEU A 1159 -14.08 -16.21 2.00
N GLY A 1160 -13.98 -14.95 1.53
CA GLY A 1160 -14.38 -14.58 0.17
C GLY A 1160 -13.55 -15.27 -0.90
N VAL A 1161 -12.24 -15.40 -0.69
CA VAL A 1161 -11.37 -16.19 -1.59
C VAL A 1161 -11.72 -17.67 -1.56
N ALA A 1162 -11.97 -18.27 -0.39
CA ALA A 1162 -12.31 -19.69 -0.29
C ALA A 1162 -13.65 -20.01 -1.00
N ILE A 1163 -14.70 -19.22 -0.75
CA ILE A 1163 -16.03 -19.41 -1.37
C ILE A 1163 -15.91 -19.38 -2.91
N ARG A 1164 -15.17 -18.39 -3.42
CA ARG A 1164 -14.98 -18.15 -4.85
C ARG A 1164 -14.05 -19.14 -5.53
N TYR A 1165 -13.00 -19.59 -4.87
CA TYR A 1165 -12.11 -20.62 -5.39
C TYR A 1165 -12.89 -21.89 -5.78
N PHE A 1166 -13.77 -22.36 -4.89
CA PHE A 1166 -14.58 -23.55 -5.18
C PHE A 1166 -15.72 -23.27 -6.17
N ARG A 1167 -16.26 -22.05 -6.24
CA ARG A 1167 -17.22 -21.65 -7.30
C ARG A 1167 -16.57 -21.73 -8.68
N ALA A 1168 -15.43 -21.07 -8.87
CA ALA A 1168 -14.68 -21.11 -10.11
C ALA A 1168 -14.18 -22.52 -10.47
N ARG A 1169 -13.71 -23.30 -9.50
CA ARG A 1169 -13.30 -24.70 -9.73
C ARG A 1169 -14.47 -25.55 -10.24
N ALA A 1170 -15.67 -25.37 -9.68
CA ALA A 1170 -16.86 -26.08 -10.13
C ALA A 1170 -17.24 -25.75 -11.58
N ALA A 1171 -17.12 -24.48 -11.98
CA ALA A 1171 -17.31 -24.00 -13.34
C ALA A 1171 -16.26 -24.55 -14.33
N LEU A 1172 -14.97 -24.37 -14.01
CA LEU A 1172 -13.85 -24.79 -14.84
C LEU A 1172 -13.86 -26.31 -15.12
N ARG A 1173 -14.21 -27.12 -14.11
CA ARG A 1173 -14.30 -28.57 -14.26
C ARG A 1173 -15.39 -29.00 -15.25
N ARG A 1174 -16.57 -28.36 -15.17
CA ARG A 1174 -17.70 -28.67 -16.06
C ARG A 1174 -17.42 -28.28 -17.50
N ARG A 1175 -16.67 -27.18 -17.74
CA ARG A 1175 -16.10 -26.88 -19.07
C ARG A 1175 -15.20 -28.01 -19.58
N SER A 1176 -14.22 -28.46 -18.79
CA SER A 1176 -13.31 -29.52 -19.25
C SER A 1176 -14.01 -30.86 -19.51
N GLU A 1177 -14.99 -31.22 -18.69
CA GLU A 1177 -15.79 -32.44 -18.87
C GLU A 1177 -16.77 -32.33 -20.06
N GLY A 1178 -17.24 -31.12 -20.39
CA GLY A 1178 -18.09 -30.85 -21.56
C GLY A 1178 -17.35 -30.67 -22.89
N VAL A 1179 -16.03 -30.46 -22.86
CA VAL A 1179 -15.16 -30.49 -24.07
C VAL A 1179 -14.60 -31.89 -24.34
N ALA A 1180 -14.63 -32.77 -23.33
CA ALA A 1180 -14.20 -34.17 -23.43
C ALA A 1180 -15.34 -35.16 -23.75
N ARG A 1181 -16.57 -34.66 -23.88
CA ARG A 1181 -17.76 -35.36 -24.36
C ARG A 1181 -18.13 -34.85 -25.74
#